data_AF-A0A7Y9B0T3-F1
#
_entry.id   AF-A0A7Y9B0T3-F1
#
_cell.length_a   1.000
_cell.length_b   1.000
_cell.length_c   1.000
_cell.angle_alpha   90.00
_cell.angle_beta   90.00
_cell.angle_gamma   90.00
#
_symmetry.space_group_name_H-M   'P 1'
#
loop_
_entity.id
_entity.type
_entity.pdbx_description
1 polymer ?
#
loop_
_entity_poly.entity_id
_entity_poly.type
_entity_poly.pdbx_seq_one_letter_code
_entity_poly.pdbx_strand_id
1 'polypeptide(L)'
;MKTRRFTRKFHALVITLAMVISQLVAVVPSMAADALLPIAQYVTKTGSVKCGADGNSAIYTGSVKMNVPMTEVMKSHEADMANAAANGWYPHGREGKNKIAYIEYNVTFPEAVNIGSIKVANTSSFINGNKILKTANGKTVNFKLYLNDVNWQGIYNAYNSDKANPDAHTVNIEIPYSFTASSKADAAKFEGENITGKGDFAFYPSGTAATFGFGLRTYNSDVAQLKFAENLQGCFSQDMTVIGDLEGDILIGNETEHDKVFESKKDAVHDFIGALKVKPIKEQMKKIEQMYNDPNGEKIKLSGMDTSFTASLELPDGMTFGTTAPKAKLEGANGKFEITETKLEGRKVTVTLKLKDAANFKTYKELADAINSVDDTLKVTVPGAKFTAAATPDTNYTVNGTVGGSFKAKATQVDSGKEINFNFKWNGKQTADGADAIAPNDLSKITFTLKYNKPQDVTAEGDLEGDILIGNETEHDKVFESKKDAVHDFTGALKVKPIKEQMKKIEQMYNDPNGEKIKLSGMDTSFTASLELPDGMTFGTTAPKAKLEGANGKFEITETKLEGRKVTVTLKLKDAANFKTYKELADAINSVDDTLKVTVPGAKFTAAATPDTNYTVNGTVGGSFKAKATQVDSGKEINFNFKWNGKQTADGADAIAPNDLSKITFTLKYNKPNTPVNPTNPTNPTTPGKTTKVVKTVKTGDTTNLLFYLLMAGGSIAGIAGAASYRRRESR
;
A
#
# COMPACT_ATOMS: atom_id res chain seq x y z
N MET A 1 -49.16 21.40 -2.58
CA MET A 1 -48.66 21.49 -3.98
C MET A 1 -47.15 21.28 -3.97
N LYS A 2 -46.68 20.06 -4.29
CA LYS A 2 -45.34 19.69 -4.80
C LYS A 2 -45.19 18.17 -4.74
N THR A 3 -45.35 17.54 -5.90
CA THR A 3 -45.13 16.14 -6.20
C THR A 3 -43.63 15.83 -6.20
N ARG A 4 -43.17 14.92 -5.34
CA ARG A 4 -41.81 14.34 -5.39
C ARG A 4 -41.86 12.99 -6.09
N ARG A 5 -41.26 12.92 -7.28
CA ARG A 5 -40.99 11.68 -8.02
C ARG A 5 -39.91 10.87 -7.29
N PHE A 6 -40.22 9.62 -6.94
CA PHE A 6 -39.22 8.60 -6.59
C PHE A 6 -39.12 7.60 -7.73
N THR A 7 -38.01 7.65 -8.47
CA THR A 7 -37.60 6.65 -9.46
C THR A 7 -37.06 5.42 -8.74
N ARG A 8 -37.82 4.31 -8.79
CA ARG A 8 -37.32 2.99 -8.41
C ARG A 8 -36.72 2.29 -9.64
N LYS A 9 -35.48 1.84 -9.47
CA LYS A 9 -34.73 0.98 -10.40
C LYS A 9 -35.49 -0.34 -10.55
N PHE A 10 -35.88 -0.67 -11.77
CA PHE A 10 -36.33 -2.02 -12.14
C PHE A 10 -35.09 -2.88 -12.39
N HIS A 11 -34.92 -3.94 -11.63
CA HIS A 11 -34.10 -5.09 -12.01
C HIS A 11 -35.08 -6.18 -12.45
N ALA A 12 -35.03 -6.52 -13.74
CA ALA A 12 -35.80 -7.60 -14.32
C ALA A 12 -35.19 -8.92 -13.87
N LEU A 13 -35.87 -9.59 -12.93
CA LEU A 13 -35.67 -11.00 -12.63
C LEU A 13 -36.43 -11.77 -13.71
N VAL A 14 -35.70 -12.49 -14.57
CA VAL A 14 -36.26 -13.34 -15.62
C VAL A 14 -37.00 -14.49 -14.93
N ILE A 15 -38.33 -14.40 -14.92
CA ILE A 15 -39.23 -15.47 -14.48
C ILE A 15 -39.30 -16.49 -15.63
N THR A 16 -38.52 -17.56 -15.53
CA THR A 16 -38.83 -18.81 -16.24
C THR A 16 -40.03 -19.46 -15.54
N LEU A 17 -41.23 -19.11 -16.00
CA LEU A 17 -42.43 -19.89 -15.75
C LEU A 17 -43.31 -19.85 -17.00
N ALA A 18 -42.91 -20.61 -18.01
CA ALA A 18 -43.75 -20.97 -19.15
C ALA A 18 -43.91 -22.48 -19.15
N MET A 19 -44.70 -22.99 -18.20
CA MET A 19 -45.33 -24.30 -18.34
C MET A 19 -46.76 -24.20 -17.86
N VAL A 20 -47.62 -24.86 -18.64
CA VAL A 20 -49.02 -25.14 -18.39
C VAL A 20 -49.94 -23.96 -18.72
N ILE A 21 -50.58 -24.02 -19.89
CA ILE A 21 -52.05 -23.98 -20.09
C ILE A 21 -52.31 -24.19 -21.58
N SER A 22 -52.82 -25.37 -21.93
CA SER A 22 -54.07 -25.56 -22.66
C SER A 22 -54.20 -27.04 -23.07
N GLN A 23 -54.34 -27.91 -22.07
CA GLN A 23 -55.15 -29.10 -22.26
C GLN A 23 -56.61 -28.63 -22.32
N LEU A 24 -57.12 -28.41 -23.52
CA LEU A 24 -58.55 -28.58 -23.79
C LEU A 24 -58.74 -30.05 -24.15
N VAL A 25 -58.71 -30.91 -23.13
CA VAL A 25 -59.32 -32.23 -23.22
C VAL A 25 -60.82 -31.98 -23.11
N ALA A 26 -61.47 -31.81 -24.26
CA ALA A 26 -62.88 -32.16 -24.33
C ALA A 26 -62.94 -33.67 -24.03
N VAL A 27 -63.65 -34.03 -22.97
CA VAL A 27 -63.93 -35.42 -22.61
C VAL A 27 -64.76 -36.02 -23.74
N VAL A 28 -64.07 -36.66 -24.69
CA VAL A 28 -64.66 -37.56 -25.68
C VAL A 28 -64.56 -38.97 -25.07
N PRO A 29 -65.65 -39.76 -25.04
CA PRO A 29 -65.63 -41.08 -24.42
C PRO A 29 -64.55 -41.97 -25.06
N SER A 30 -63.86 -42.70 -24.19
CA SER A 30 -62.77 -43.63 -24.51
C SER A 30 -63.18 -44.65 -25.58
N MET A 31 -62.70 -44.43 -26.80
CA MET A 31 -62.41 -45.47 -27.78
C MET A 31 -60.89 -45.66 -27.79
N ALA A 32 -60.39 -46.83 -28.19
CA ALA A 32 -58.96 -47.19 -28.14
C ALA A 32 -58.06 -46.02 -28.60
N ALA A 33 -56.95 -45.78 -27.90
CA ALA A 33 -56.00 -44.73 -28.28
C ALA A 33 -55.45 -45.05 -29.68
N ASP A 34 -56.01 -44.44 -30.72
CA ASP A 34 -55.53 -44.58 -32.09
C ASP A 34 -54.05 -44.16 -32.14
N ALA A 35 -53.21 -45.01 -32.75
CA ALA A 35 -51.78 -44.72 -32.89
C ALA A 35 -51.59 -43.47 -33.77
N LEU A 36 -50.72 -42.55 -33.32
CA LEU A 36 -50.40 -41.33 -34.05
C LEU A 36 -49.71 -41.63 -35.38
N LEU A 37 -49.94 -40.78 -36.38
CA LEU A 37 -49.23 -40.83 -37.66
C LEU A 37 -47.76 -40.39 -37.45
N PRO A 38 -46.75 -41.25 -37.67
CA PRO A 38 -45.36 -40.99 -37.28
C PRO A 38 -44.61 -40.15 -38.33
N ILE A 39 -44.91 -38.85 -38.40
CA ILE A 39 -44.33 -37.91 -39.36
C ILE A 39 -43.07 -37.22 -38.79
N ALA A 40 -43.03 -36.95 -37.48
CA ALA A 40 -42.03 -36.11 -36.84
C ALA A 40 -40.59 -36.57 -37.06
N GLN A 41 -40.36 -37.88 -37.06
CA GLN A 41 -39.04 -38.49 -37.29
C GLN A 41 -38.45 -38.18 -38.69
N TYR A 42 -39.30 -37.80 -39.65
CA TYR A 42 -38.91 -37.49 -41.01
C TYR A 42 -38.71 -35.98 -41.26
N VAL A 43 -38.87 -35.15 -40.23
CA VAL A 43 -38.72 -33.70 -40.30
C VAL A 43 -37.34 -33.31 -39.74
N THR A 44 -36.57 -32.57 -40.53
CA THR A 44 -35.23 -32.10 -40.17
C THR A 44 -35.08 -30.60 -40.45
N LYS A 45 -34.07 -29.96 -39.83
CA LYS A 45 -33.72 -28.55 -40.04
C LYS A 45 -32.24 -28.39 -40.35
N THR A 46 -31.94 -27.50 -41.28
CA THR A 46 -30.59 -26.99 -41.55
C THR A 46 -30.60 -25.47 -41.48
N GLY A 47 -29.47 -24.83 -41.17
CA GLY A 47 -29.38 -23.37 -41.22
C GLY A 47 -28.03 -22.80 -40.82
N SER A 48 -27.89 -21.49 -41.01
CA SER A 48 -26.67 -20.73 -40.76
C SER A 48 -26.98 -19.29 -40.35
N VAL A 49 -26.01 -18.65 -39.70
CA VAL A 49 -26.06 -17.27 -39.24
C VAL A 49 -25.09 -16.41 -40.02
N LYS A 50 -25.52 -15.20 -40.36
CA LYS A 50 -24.66 -14.12 -40.85
C LYS A 50 -24.78 -12.92 -39.91
N CYS A 51 -23.67 -12.52 -39.28
CA CYS A 51 -23.64 -11.33 -38.44
C CYS A 51 -23.72 -10.05 -39.30
N GLY A 52 -24.45 -9.05 -38.81
CA GLY A 52 -24.49 -7.72 -39.39
C GLY A 52 -23.15 -7.00 -39.23
N ALA A 53 -22.84 -6.10 -40.16
CA ALA A 53 -21.61 -5.30 -40.10
C ALA A 53 -21.58 -4.32 -38.91
N ASP A 54 -22.72 -4.10 -38.26
CA ASP A 54 -22.90 -3.23 -37.10
C ASP A 54 -22.59 -3.92 -35.76
N GLY A 55 -22.34 -5.25 -35.76
CA GLY A 55 -22.12 -6.04 -34.55
C GLY A 55 -23.34 -6.12 -33.62
N ASN A 56 -24.53 -5.73 -34.12
CA ASN A 56 -25.76 -5.60 -33.34
C ASN A 56 -26.98 -6.20 -34.04
N SER A 57 -26.76 -6.96 -35.12
CA SER A 57 -27.82 -7.68 -35.82
C SER A 57 -27.31 -9.04 -36.31
N ALA A 58 -28.23 -9.99 -36.47
CA ALA A 58 -27.91 -11.31 -37.00
C ALA A 58 -29.04 -11.79 -37.92
N ILE A 59 -28.68 -12.24 -39.12
CA ILE A 59 -29.61 -12.82 -40.07
C ILE A 59 -29.49 -14.34 -40.00
N TYR A 60 -30.60 -15.01 -39.65
CA TYR A 60 -30.70 -16.46 -39.71
C TYR A 60 -31.29 -16.89 -41.04
N THR A 61 -30.68 -17.87 -41.70
CA THR A 61 -31.24 -18.53 -42.88
C THR A 61 -31.29 -20.03 -42.65
N GLY A 62 -32.48 -20.63 -42.75
CA GLY A 62 -32.70 -22.05 -42.53
C GLY A 62 -33.60 -22.71 -43.57
N SER A 63 -33.70 -24.03 -43.48
CA SER A 63 -34.58 -24.84 -44.31
C SER A 63 -35.11 -26.01 -43.49
N VAL A 64 -36.45 -26.12 -43.39
CA VAL A 64 -37.14 -27.29 -42.85
C VAL A 64 -37.34 -28.28 -43.98
N LYS A 65 -36.90 -29.52 -43.80
CA LYS A 65 -36.97 -30.59 -44.79
C LYS A 65 -37.76 -31.76 -44.26
N MET A 66 -38.69 -32.25 -45.07
CA MET A 66 -39.48 -33.44 -44.80
C MET A 66 -39.25 -34.43 -45.93
N ASN A 67 -38.86 -35.66 -45.61
CA ASN A 67 -38.78 -36.76 -46.57
C ASN A 67 -39.60 -37.92 -46.01
N VAL A 68 -40.89 -37.92 -46.31
CA VAL A 68 -41.89 -38.71 -45.57
C VAL A 68 -42.31 -39.95 -46.37
N PRO A 69 -41.93 -41.17 -45.96
CA PRO A 69 -42.47 -42.41 -46.51
C PRO A 69 -43.95 -42.55 -46.14
N MET A 70 -44.84 -42.34 -47.12
CA MET A 70 -46.27 -42.22 -46.82
C MET A 70 -46.89 -43.54 -46.34
N THR A 71 -46.31 -44.68 -46.72
CA THR A 71 -46.75 -46.00 -46.26
C THR A 71 -46.44 -46.22 -44.78
N GLU A 72 -45.27 -45.77 -44.28
CA GLU A 72 -44.94 -45.83 -42.85
C GLU A 72 -45.83 -44.90 -42.02
N VAL A 73 -46.25 -43.75 -42.59
CA VAL A 73 -47.22 -42.84 -41.95
C VAL A 73 -48.59 -43.52 -41.76
N MET A 74 -49.04 -44.31 -42.73
CA MET A 74 -50.38 -44.92 -42.75
C MET A 74 -50.42 -46.34 -42.16
N LYS A 75 -49.28 -46.89 -41.74
CA LYS A 75 -49.10 -48.29 -41.33
C LYS A 75 -50.01 -48.75 -40.21
N SER A 76 -50.22 -47.91 -39.19
CA SER A 76 -51.14 -48.17 -38.08
C SER A 76 -52.61 -48.29 -38.51
N HIS A 77 -52.95 -47.78 -39.70
CA HIS A 77 -54.30 -47.74 -40.25
C HIS A 77 -54.48 -48.66 -41.46
N GLU A 78 -53.53 -49.56 -41.70
CA GLU A 78 -53.59 -50.52 -42.80
C GLU A 78 -54.84 -51.41 -42.72
N ALA A 79 -55.20 -51.87 -41.52
CA ALA A 79 -56.39 -52.68 -41.31
C ALA A 79 -57.69 -51.92 -41.64
N ASP A 80 -57.75 -50.63 -41.30
CA ASP A 80 -58.88 -49.76 -41.63
C ASP A 80 -59.00 -49.57 -43.16
N MET A 81 -57.87 -49.36 -43.84
CA MET A 81 -57.83 -49.24 -45.31
C MET A 81 -58.24 -50.55 -46.00
N ALA A 82 -57.76 -51.70 -45.51
CA ALA A 82 -58.10 -53.02 -46.04
C ALA A 82 -59.60 -53.33 -45.87
N ASN A 83 -60.16 -53.02 -44.69
CA ASN A 83 -61.58 -53.21 -44.41
C ASN A 83 -62.46 -52.31 -45.30
N ALA A 84 -62.08 -51.03 -45.45
CA ALA A 84 -62.82 -50.11 -46.31
C ALA A 84 -62.74 -50.51 -47.80
N ALA A 85 -61.60 -51.06 -48.24
CA ALA A 85 -61.42 -51.61 -49.59
C ALA A 85 -62.33 -52.83 -49.83
N ALA A 86 -62.37 -53.78 -48.91
CA ALA A 86 -63.22 -54.98 -49.00
C ALA A 86 -64.72 -54.66 -49.08
N ASN A 87 -65.15 -53.55 -48.48
CA ASN A 87 -66.53 -53.08 -48.53
C ASN A 87 -66.83 -52.12 -49.70
N GLY A 88 -65.86 -51.85 -50.59
CA GLY A 88 -66.04 -51.00 -51.76
C GLY A 88 -66.29 -49.52 -51.45
N TRP A 89 -65.90 -49.04 -50.26
CA TRP A 89 -66.18 -47.67 -49.81
C TRP A 89 -65.30 -46.63 -50.50
N TYR A 90 -65.74 -45.38 -50.48
CA TYR A 90 -65.00 -44.23 -51.01
C TYR A 90 -64.41 -43.37 -49.86
N PRO A 91 -63.15 -42.92 -49.94
CA PRO A 91 -62.50 -42.05 -48.95
C PRO A 91 -63.05 -40.61 -49.01
N HIS A 92 -64.25 -40.40 -48.48
CA HIS A 92 -64.86 -39.08 -48.37
C HIS A 92 -64.08 -38.22 -47.37
N GLY A 93 -63.32 -37.25 -47.82
CA GLY A 93 -62.57 -36.32 -46.98
C GLY A 93 -63.48 -35.41 -46.15
N ARG A 94 -62.86 -34.67 -45.22
CA ARG A 94 -63.52 -33.63 -44.41
C ARG A 94 -64.21 -32.52 -45.22
N GLU A 95 -63.93 -32.42 -46.51
CA GLU A 95 -64.56 -31.48 -47.45
C GLU A 95 -65.93 -31.96 -47.99
N GLY A 96 -66.37 -33.17 -47.61
CA GLY A 96 -67.74 -33.66 -47.84
C GLY A 96 -67.85 -34.84 -48.80
N LYS A 97 -69.09 -35.21 -49.14
CA LYS A 97 -69.37 -36.36 -50.01
C LYS A 97 -68.70 -36.23 -51.38
N ASN A 98 -68.13 -37.33 -51.85
CA ASN A 98 -67.36 -37.46 -53.10
C ASN A 98 -66.21 -36.44 -53.25
N LYS A 99 -65.69 -35.92 -52.14
CA LYS A 99 -64.43 -35.17 -52.10
C LYS A 99 -63.37 -36.10 -51.53
N ILE A 100 -62.27 -36.30 -52.23
CA ILE A 100 -61.22 -37.23 -51.81
C ILE A 100 -60.53 -36.76 -50.52
N ALA A 101 -60.27 -37.70 -49.61
CA ALA A 101 -59.54 -37.44 -48.37
C ALA A 101 -58.11 -36.95 -48.62
N TYR A 102 -57.54 -36.26 -47.63
CA TYR A 102 -56.19 -35.72 -47.68
C TYR A 102 -55.56 -35.71 -46.29
N ILE A 103 -54.23 -35.73 -46.27
CA ILE A 103 -53.44 -35.51 -45.06
C ILE A 103 -53.17 -34.00 -44.96
N GLU A 104 -53.50 -33.41 -43.82
CA GLU A 104 -53.24 -32.01 -43.51
C GLU A 104 -52.00 -31.92 -42.62
N TYR A 105 -51.02 -31.10 -42.97
CA TYR A 105 -49.82 -30.92 -42.14
C TYR A 105 -49.40 -29.46 -42.06
N ASN A 106 -49.15 -28.97 -40.85
CA ASN A 106 -48.82 -27.59 -40.56
C ASN A 106 -47.41 -27.50 -39.96
N VAL A 107 -46.54 -26.74 -40.61
CA VAL A 107 -45.25 -26.31 -40.05
C VAL A 107 -45.41 -24.88 -39.54
N THR A 108 -45.31 -24.69 -38.23
CA THR A 108 -45.49 -23.41 -37.55
C THR A 108 -44.18 -22.92 -36.95
N PHE A 109 -43.75 -21.74 -37.39
CA PHE A 109 -42.64 -20.99 -36.84
C PHE A 109 -43.11 -20.21 -35.59
N PRO A 110 -42.24 -19.99 -34.60
CA PRO A 110 -42.62 -19.27 -33.38
C PRO A 110 -42.93 -17.79 -33.65
N GLU A 111 -42.29 -17.20 -34.66
CA GLU A 111 -42.51 -15.83 -35.13
C GLU A 111 -42.72 -15.76 -36.64
N ALA A 112 -43.14 -14.58 -37.12
CA ALA A 112 -43.23 -14.32 -38.54
C ALA A 112 -41.83 -14.35 -39.19
N VAL A 113 -41.68 -15.12 -40.26
CA VAL A 113 -40.44 -15.30 -41.01
C VAL A 113 -40.65 -15.04 -42.49
N ASN A 114 -39.56 -14.73 -43.19
CA ASN A 114 -39.54 -14.67 -44.65
C ASN A 114 -39.48 -16.09 -45.21
N ILE A 115 -40.61 -16.60 -45.66
CA ILE A 115 -40.72 -17.94 -46.26
C ILE A 115 -40.28 -17.85 -47.72
N GLY A 116 -39.27 -18.64 -48.09
CA GLY A 116 -38.76 -18.73 -49.46
C GLY A 116 -39.61 -19.63 -50.36
N SER A 117 -39.11 -19.92 -51.56
CA SER A 117 -39.80 -20.81 -52.51
C SER A 117 -39.87 -22.24 -51.99
N ILE A 118 -41.06 -22.65 -51.54
CA ILE A 118 -41.33 -24.01 -51.03
C ILE A 118 -41.24 -25.01 -52.19
N LYS A 119 -40.44 -26.06 -52.04
CA LYS A 119 -40.34 -27.17 -53.01
C LYS A 119 -41.12 -28.38 -52.51
N VAL A 120 -41.79 -29.05 -53.43
CA VAL A 120 -42.55 -30.28 -53.16
C VAL A 120 -42.24 -31.28 -54.28
N ALA A 121 -41.95 -32.52 -53.91
CA ALA A 121 -41.87 -33.64 -54.85
C ALA A 121 -42.63 -34.84 -54.27
N ASN A 122 -43.35 -35.56 -55.12
CA ASN A 122 -44.11 -36.74 -54.73
C ASN A 122 -43.66 -37.94 -55.55
N THR A 123 -43.38 -39.04 -54.86
CA THR A 123 -43.09 -40.35 -55.46
C THR A 123 -44.00 -41.44 -54.89
N SER A 124 -44.89 -41.10 -53.94
CA SER A 124 -45.91 -42.03 -53.47
C SER A 124 -47.02 -42.18 -54.51
N SER A 125 -47.36 -43.43 -54.80
CA SER A 125 -48.33 -43.81 -55.82
C SER A 125 -49.77 -43.60 -55.38
N PHE A 126 -50.06 -43.42 -54.09
CA PHE A 126 -51.42 -43.19 -53.58
C PHE A 126 -51.72 -41.71 -53.23
N ILE A 127 -50.71 -40.84 -53.30
CA ILE A 127 -50.86 -39.38 -53.19
C ILE A 127 -50.94 -38.76 -54.58
N ASN A 128 -51.89 -37.85 -54.77
CA ASN A 128 -52.02 -37.10 -56.02
C ASN A 128 -50.99 -35.96 -56.05
N GLY A 129 -49.90 -36.16 -56.80
CA GLY A 129 -48.82 -35.17 -56.93
C GLY A 129 -49.28 -33.81 -57.48
N ASN A 130 -50.33 -33.77 -58.30
CA ASN A 130 -50.90 -32.53 -58.84
C ASN A 130 -51.81 -31.79 -57.85
N LYS A 131 -52.11 -32.43 -56.72
CA LYS A 131 -53.03 -31.90 -55.70
C LYS A 131 -52.37 -31.90 -54.32
N ILE A 132 -51.09 -31.52 -54.26
CA ILE A 132 -50.44 -31.12 -53.00
C ILE A 132 -50.53 -29.60 -52.88
N LEU A 133 -51.52 -29.14 -52.12
CA LEU A 133 -51.76 -27.72 -51.93
C LEU A 133 -50.89 -27.20 -50.78
N LYS A 134 -50.37 -25.99 -50.93
CA LYS A 134 -49.59 -25.31 -49.90
C LYS A 134 -50.07 -23.88 -49.72
N THR A 135 -50.25 -23.45 -48.48
CA THR A 135 -50.55 -22.06 -48.15
C THR A 135 -49.59 -21.59 -47.06
N ALA A 136 -49.14 -20.33 -47.15
CA ALA A 136 -48.20 -19.75 -46.23
C ALA A 136 -48.68 -18.37 -45.78
N ASN A 137 -48.64 -18.09 -44.49
CA ASN A 137 -49.06 -16.80 -43.91
C ASN A 137 -47.96 -16.12 -43.07
N GLY A 138 -46.70 -16.39 -43.39
CA GLY A 138 -45.52 -15.84 -42.70
C GLY A 138 -45.17 -16.55 -41.38
N LYS A 139 -46.15 -17.17 -40.70
CA LYS A 139 -45.92 -17.92 -39.45
C LYS A 139 -46.16 -19.42 -39.60
N THR A 140 -47.11 -19.81 -40.44
CA THR A 140 -47.45 -21.21 -40.67
C THR A 140 -47.43 -21.52 -42.17
N VAL A 141 -46.91 -22.68 -42.52
CA VAL A 141 -47.05 -23.31 -43.82
C VAL A 141 -47.95 -24.53 -43.66
N ASN A 142 -49.13 -24.48 -44.26
CA ASN A 142 -50.10 -25.57 -44.28
C ASN A 142 -49.97 -26.34 -45.60
N PHE A 143 -49.97 -27.66 -45.52
CA PHE A 143 -49.98 -28.59 -46.64
C PHE A 143 -51.25 -29.44 -46.60
N LYS A 144 -51.90 -29.60 -47.76
CA LYS A 144 -52.95 -30.60 -47.98
C LYS A 144 -52.47 -31.59 -49.03
N LEU A 145 -52.21 -32.82 -48.63
CA LEU A 145 -51.71 -33.91 -49.46
C LEU A 145 -52.89 -34.82 -49.81
N TYR A 146 -53.56 -34.55 -50.93
CA TYR A 146 -54.74 -35.34 -51.31
C TYR A 146 -54.36 -36.74 -51.79
N LEU A 147 -55.18 -37.71 -51.42
CA LEU A 147 -55.11 -39.05 -52.01
C LEU A 147 -55.51 -38.99 -53.49
N ASN A 148 -55.19 -40.04 -54.25
CA ASN A 148 -55.73 -40.21 -55.60
C ASN A 148 -57.25 -40.32 -55.56
N ASP A 149 -57.93 -39.74 -56.56
CA ASP A 149 -59.39 -39.68 -56.61
C ASP A 149 -60.00 -41.02 -57.07
N VAL A 150 -59.90 -42.03 -56.20
CA VAL A 150 -60.37 -43.41 -56.40
C VAL A 150 -60.99 -43.95 -55.10
N ASN A 151 -61.68 -45.10 -55.18
CA ASN A 151 -62.21 -45.78 -53.99
C ASN A 151 -61.08 -46.35 -53.10
N TRP A 152 -61.42 -46.83 -51.91
CA TRP A 152 -60.43 -47.39 -50.97
C TRP A 152 -59.66 -48.59 -51.53
N GLN A 153 -60.25 -49.38 -52.43
CA GLN A 153 -59.54 -50.46 -53.11
C GLN A 153 -58.38 -49.93 -53.97
N GLY A 154 -58.59 -48.84 -54.72
CA GLY A 154 -57.53 -48.20 -55.50
C GLY A 154 -56.42 -47.63 -54.62
N ILE A 155 -56.78 -46.96 -53.52
CA ILE A 155 -55.79 -46.44 -52.55
C ILE A 155 -55.00 -47.58 -51.90
N TYR A 156 -55.68 -48.64 -51.45
CA TYR A 156 -55.05 -49.77 -50.77
C TYR A 156 -54.11 -50.56 -51.70
N ASN A 157 -54.47 -50.72 -52.99
CA ASN A 157 -53.58 -51.33 -53.98
C ASN A 157 -52.30 -50.50 -54.18
N ALA A 158 -52.43 -49.17 -54.31
CA ALA A 158 -51.28 -48.28 -54.45
C ALA A 158 -50.42 -48.23 -53.17
N TYR A 159 -51.03 -48.24 -51.98
CA TYR A 159 -50.33 -48.37 -50.70
C TYR A 159 -49.52 -49.67 -50.64
N ASN A 160 -50.11 -50.82 -51.00
CA ASN A 160 -49.40 -52.10 -50.98
C ASN A 160 -48.25 -52.16 -52.01
N SER A 161 -48.40 -51.49 -53.15
CA SER A 161 -47.32 -51.34 -54.12
C SER A 161 -46.14 -50.55 -53.54
N ASP A 162 -46.43 -49.38 -52.95
CA ASP A 162 -45.40 -48.53 -52.33
C ASP A 162 -44.75 -49.20 -51.11
N LYS A 163 -45.49 -50.05 -50.39
CA LYS A 163 -45.05 -50.74 -49.15
C LYS A 163 -43.87 -51.68 -49.39
N ALA A 164 -43.65 -52.14 -50.62
CA ALA A 164 -42.49 -52.96 -50.97
C ALA A 164 -41.15 -52.19 -50.85
N ASN A 165 -41.17 -50.86 -51.02
CA ASN A 165 -40.00 -50.00 -50.86
C ASN A 165 -40.40 -48.61 -50.35
N PRO A 166 -40.74 -48.47 -49.05
CA PRO A 166 -41.26 -47.22 -48.48
C PRO A 166 -40.36 -46.01 -48.74
N ASP A 167 -39.04 -46.17 -48.63
CA ASP A 167 -38.07 -45.08 -48.77
C ASP A 167 -37.95 -44.53 -50.21
N ALA A 168 -38.41 -45.29 -51.21
CA ALA A 168 -38.48 -44.82 -52.60
C ALA A 168 -39.80 -44.10 -52.94
N HIS A 169 -40.79 -44.14 -52.03
CA HIS A 169 -42.15 -43.65 -52.25
C HIS A 169 -42.54 -42.62 -51.18
N THR A 170 -41.93 -41.45 -51.30
CA THR A 170 -42.03 -40.37 -50.31
C THR A 170 -42.70 -39.12 -50.85
N VAL A 171 -43.20 -38.31 -49.91
CA VAL A 171 -43.48 -36.89 -50.15
C VAL A 171 -42.34 -36.07 -49.55
N ASN A 172 -41.62 -35.39 -50.44
CA ASN A 172 -40.52 -34.51 -50.11
C ASN A 172 -40.99 -33.06 -50.08
N ILE A 173 -40.73 -32.37 -48.97
CA ILE A 173 -41.06 -30.95 -48.80
C ILE A 173 -39.83 -30.21 -48.29
N GLU A 174 -39.51 -29.07 -48.90
CA GLU A 174 -38.48 -28.15 -48.43
C GLU A 174 -39.08 -26.75 -48.23
N ILE A 175 -38.92 -26.20 -47.02
CA ILE A 175 -39.41 -24.88 -46.63
C ILE A 175 -38.21 -24.01 -46.23
N PRO A 176 -37.64 -23.24 -47.17
CA PRO A 176 -36.64 -22.23 -46.84
C PRO A 176 -37.27 -21.10 -46.01
N TYR A 177 -36.58 -20.62 -44.98
CA TYR A 177 -37.02 -19.49 -44.18
C TYR A 177 -35.84 -18.61 -43.74
N SER A 178 -36.10 -17.32 -43.49
CA SER A 178 -35.11 -16.41 -42.89
C SER A 178 -35.75 -15.34 -42.01
N PHE A 179 -34.97 -14.79 -41.07
CA PHE A 179 -35.38 -13.68 -40.22
C PHE A 179 -34.16 -12.92 -39.68
N THR A 180 -34.38 -11.75 -39.07
CA THR A 180 -33.33 -10.93 -38.46
C THR A 180 -33.57 -10.79 -36.96
N ALA A 181 -32.55 -11.12 -36.16
CA ALA A 181 -32.48 -10.73 -34.75
C ALA A 181 -31.85 -9.33 -34.67
N SER A 182 -32.56 -8.37 -34.08
CA SER A 182 -32.12 -6.97 -33.98
C SER A 182 -31.57 -6.62 -32.59
N SER A 183 -31.57 -7.58 -31.66
CA SER A 183 -31.02 -7.42 -30.33
C SER A 183 -30.54 -8.75 -29.75
N LYS A 184 -29.67 -8.67 -28.74
CA LYS A 184 -29.22 -9.85 -27.98
C LYS A 184 -30.37 -10.57 -27.28
N ALA A 185 -31.39 -9.83 -26.83
CA ALA A 185 -32.59 -10.40 -26.23
C ALA A 185 -33.39 -11.21 -27.27
N ASP A 186 -33.54 -10.68 -28.48
CA ASP A 186 -34.19 -11.41 -29.59
C ASP A 186 -33.40 -12.67 -29.96
N ALA A 187 -32.07 -12.57 -30.05
CA ALA A 187 -31.21 -13.72 -30.32
C ALA A 187 -31.37 -14.83 -29.28
N ALA A 188 -31.35 -14.49 -27.99
CA ALA A 188 -31.55 -15.45 -26.91
C ALA A 188 -32.97 -16.06 -26.93
N LYS A 189 -34.00 -15.26 -27.22
CA LYS A 189 -35.38 -15.73 -27.40
C LYS A 189 -35.46 -16.75 -28.54
N PHE A 190 -34.97 -16.40 -29.73
CA PHE A 190 -35.10 -17.23 -30.93
C PHE A 190 -34.30 -18.53 -30.85
N GLU A 191 -33.17 -18.56 -30.16
CA GLU A 191 -32.43 -19.80 -29.89
C GLU A 191 -33.13 -20.73 -28.89
N GLY A 192 -34.00 -20.19 -28.04
CA GLY A 192 -34.79 -20.94 -27.06
C GLY A 192 -36.14 -21.46 -27.58
N GLU A 193 -36.55 -21.07 -28.78
CA GLU A 193 -37.85 -21.43 -29.36
C GLU A 193 -37.74 -22.58 -30.39
N ASN A 194 -38.87 -23.24 -30.67
CA ASN A 194 -38.95 -24.35 -31.61
C ASN A 194 -39.93 -24.06 -32.75
N ILE A 195 -39.59 -24.57 -33.93
CA ILE A 195 -40.52 -24.81 -35.03
C ILE A 195 -41.29 -26.08 -34.70
N THR A 196 -42.61 -26.03 -34.91
CA THR A 196 -43.50 -27.16 -34.62
C THR A 196 -44.15 -27.68 -35.89
N GLY A 197 -44.11 -29.00 -36.11
CA GLY A 197 -44.80 -29.68 -37.21
C GLY A 197 -45.90 -30.56 -36.66
N LYS A 198 -47.15 -30.38 -37.11
CA LYS A 198 -48.29 -31.22 -36.69
C LYS A 198 -49.36 -31.30 -37.76
N GLY A 199 -50.07 -32.40 -37.81
CA GLY A 199 -51.08 -32.64 -38.82
C GLY A 199 -52.10 -33.68 -38.40
N ASP A 200 -52.96 -34.02 -39.35
CA ASP A 200 -53.96 -35.05 -39.19
C ASP A 200 -54.37 -35.64 -40.56
N PHE A 201 -54.97 -36.82 -40.52
CA PHE A 201 -55.66 -37.43 -41.64
C PHE A 201 -57.12 -37.67 -41.24
N ALA A 202 -58.08 -37.14 -42.02
CA ALA A 202 -59.49 -37.30 -41.68
C ALA A 202 -60.39 -37.64 -42.86
N PHE A 203 -61.33 -38.56 -42.62
CA PHE A 203 -62.32 -38.98 -43.59
C PHE A 203 -63.62 -39.46 -42.93
N TYR A 204 -64.72 -39.38 -43.66
CA TYR A 204 -66.01 -39.95 -43.30
C TYR A 204 -66.09 -41.41 -43.75
N PRO A 205 -66.59 -42.33 -42.90
CA PRO A 205 -66.67 -43.75 -43.22
C PRO A 205 -67.74 -44.09 -44.27
N SER A 206 -68.67 -43.17 -44.56
CA SER A 206 -69.70 -43.36 -45.59
C SER A 206 -70.12 -42.05 -46.26
N GLY A 207 -70.71 -42.14 -47.45
CA GLY A 207 -71.22 -40.97 -48.17
C GLY A 207 -72.39 -40.28 -47.46
N THR A 208 -73.22 -41.03 -46.73
CA THR A 208 -74.30 -40.47 -45.89
C THR A 208 -73.72 -39.67 -44.73
N ALA A 209 -72.73 -40.22 -44.02
CA ALA A 209 -71.99 -39.52 -42.96
C ALA A 209 -71.34 -38.22 -43.47
N ALA A 210 -70.73 -38.27 -44.66
CA ALA A 210 -70.12 -37.11 -45.31
C ALA A 210 -71.13 -36.05 -45.77
N THR A 211 -72.37 -36.43 -46.09
CA THR A 211 -73.42 -35.49 -46.54
C THR A 211 -73.98 -34.68 -45.37
N PHE A 212 -74.16 -35.32 -44.22
CA PHE A 212 -74.75 -34.71 -43.03
C PHE A 212 -73.72 -34.27 -41.98
N GLY A 213 -72.43 -34.48 -42.25
CA GLY A 213 -71.33 -33.99 -41.42
C GLY A 213 -71.15 -34.70 -40.07
N PHE A 214 -71.57 -35.97 -39.93
CA PHE A 214 -71.41 -36.73 -38.68
C PHE A 214 -70.40 -37.89 -38.83
N GLY A 215 -69.73 -38.26 -37.74
CA GLY A 215 -68.87 -39.45 -37.70
C GLY A 215 -67.53 -39.35 -38.45
N LEU A 216 -66.95 -38.14 -38.58
CA LEU A 216 -65.62 -37.93 -39.14
C LEU A 216 -64.56 -38.68 -38.31
N ARG A 217 -63.81 -39.60 -38.93
CA ARG A 217 -62.63 -40.22 -38.32
C ARG A 217 -61.43 -39.31 -38.53
N THR A 218 -60.64 -39.08 -37.49
CA THR A 218 -59.46 -38.22 -37.53
C THR A 218 -58.31 -38.91 -36.83
N TYR A 219 -57.20 -39.07 -37.54
CA TYR A 219 -55.95 -39.63 -37.04
C TYR A 219 -54.92 -38.50 -36.96
N ASN A 220 -54.47 -38.16 -35.77
CA ASN A 220 -53.51 -37.07 -35.57
C ASN A 220 -52.09 -37.56 -35.83
N SER A 221 -51.21 -36.69 -36.33
CA SER A 221 -49.78 -36.98 -36.35
C SER A 221 -49.15 -36.79 -34.97
N ASP A 222 -47.96 -37.35 -34.81
CA ASP A 222 -47.01 -36.89 -33.82
C ASP A 222 -46.57 -35.43 -34.08
N VAL A 223 -45.83 -34.85 -33.14
CA VAL A 223 -45.41 -33.45 -33.20
C VAL A 223 -43.90 -33.37 -33.42
N ALA A 224 -43.49 -32.81 -34.56
CA ALA A 224 -42.10 -32.45 -34.80
C ALA A 224 -41.73 -31.20 -33.97
N GLN A 225 -40.57 -31.24 -33.32
CA GLN A 225 -40.00 -30.13 -32.55
C GLN A 225 -38.57 -29.92 -33.01
N LEU A 226 -38.32 -28.83 -33.74
CA LEU A 226 -37.00 -28.48 -34.27
C LEU A 226 -36.60 -27.12 -33.70
N LYS A 227 -35.34 -26.94 -33.27
CA LYS A 227 -34.87 -25.63 -32.85
C LYS A 227 -35.10 -24.58 -33.93
N PHE A 228 -35.62 -23.41 -33.55
CA PHE A 228 -35.91 -22.34 -34.50
C PHE A 228 -34.65 -21.73 -35.12
N ALA A 229 -33.65 -21.45 -34.28
CA ALA A 229 -32.34 -20.95 -34.70
C ALA A 229 -31.24 -21.34 -33.70
N GLU A 230 -29.99 -21.17 -34.13
CA GLU A 230 -28.79 -21.49 -33.34
C GLU A 230 -27.68 -20.48 -33.69
N ASN A 231 -26.79 -20.19 -32.74
CA ASN A 231 -25.58 -19.36 -32.90
C ASN A 231 -25.82 -17.88 -33.27
N LEU A 232 -27.01 -17.34 -33.02
CA LEU A 232 -27.34 -15.91 -33.14
C LEU A 232 -26.65 -15.05 -32.10
N GLN A 233 -26.59 -15.50 -30.84
CA GLN A 233 -26.04 -14.70 -29.74
C GLN A 233 -24.56 -14.33 -29.95
N GLY A 234 -23.83 -15.12 -30.74
CA GLY A 234 -22.42 -14.86 -31.09
C GLY A 234 -22.18 -13.61 -31.95
N CYS A 235 -23.23 -13.07 -32.58
CA CYS A 235 -23.13 -11.88 -33.44
C CYS A 235 -23.25 -10.54 -32.70
N PHE A 236 -23.54 -10.56 -31.39
CA PHE A 236 -23.76 -9.35 -30.61
C PHE A 236 -22.55 -9.03 -29.73
N SER A 237 -22.25 -7.74 -29.60
CA SER A 237 -21.11 -7.27 -28.79
C SER A 237 -21.17 -7.78 -27.35
N GLN A 238 -20.03 -8.21 -26.81
CA GLN A 238 -19.88 -8.59 -25.41
C GLN A 238 -19.36 -7.43 -24.59
N ASP A 239 -20.01 -7.13 -23.46
CA ASP A 239 -19.51 -6.12 -22.53
C ASP A 239 -18.66 -6.79 -21.44
N MET A 240 -17.46 -6.26 -21.24
CA MET A 240 -16.55 -6.67 -20.19
C MET A 240 -16.27 -5.47 -19.27
N THR A 241 -16.76 -5.55 -18.03
CA THR A 241 -16.42 -4.57 -16.99
C THR A 241 -15.59 -5.24 -15.91
N VAL A 242 -14.43 -4.66 -15.58
CA VAL A 242 -13.56 -5.15 -14.51
C VAL A 242 -13.26 -3.99 -13.57
N ILE A 243 -13.43 -4.23 -12.27
CA ILE A 243 -12.93 -3.36 -11.21
C ILE A 243 -11.82 -4.15 -10.52
N GLY A 244 -10.57 -3.70 -10.68
CA GLY A 244 -9.41 -4.35 -10.10
C GLY A 244 -8.65 -3.40 -9.18
N ASP A 245 -7.72 -3.98 -8.42
CA ASP A 245 -6.84 -3.22 -7.55
C ASP A 245 -5.40 -3.25 -8.07
N LEU A 246 -4.70 -2.14 -7.88
CA LEU A 246 -3.28 -1.97 -8.13
C LEU A 246 -2.59 -1.73 -6.81
N GLU A 247 -1.55 -2.51 -6.56
CA GLU A 247 -0.73 -2.37 -5.37
C GLU A 247 0.23 -1.21 -5.51
N GLY A 248 0.38 -0.39 -4.47
CA GLY A 248 1.38 0.66 -4.45
C GLY A 248 1.63 1.24 -3.07
N ASP A 249 2.80 1.86 -2.92
CA ASP A 249 3.32 2.35 -1.64
C ASP A 249 3.78 3.80 -1.78
N ILE A 250 3.88 4.50 -0.65
CA ILE A 250 4.56 5.80 -0.57
C ILE A 250 5.96 5.56 -0.01
N LEU A 251 6.96 6.23 -0.57
CA LEU A 251 8.34 6.14 -0.14
C LEU A 251 8.97 7.52 0.03
N ILE A 252 9.99 7.57 0.90
CA ILE A 252 11.01 8.64 0.89
C ILE A 252 12.34 7.97 0.53
N GLY A 253 12.87 8.27 -0.65
CA GLY A 253 14.00 7.52 -1.20
C GLY A 253 13.62 6.06 -1.45
N ASN A 254 14.19 5.14 -0.67
CA ASN A 254 13.89 3.70 -0.74
C ASN A 254 13.13 3.18 0.50
N GLU A 255 12.83 4.05 1.46
CA GLU A 255 12.17 3.68 2.71
C GLU A 255 10.65 3.69 2.54
N THR A 256 9.99 2.60 2.92
CA THR A 256 8.53 2.44 2.94
C THR A 256 7.93 2.70 4.31
N GLU A 257 8.78 2.95 5.32
CA GLU A 257 8.41 3.14 6.73
C GLU A 257 7.92 1.87 7.44
N HIS A 258 7.84 0.74 6.73
CA HIS A 258 7.21 -0.50 7.19
C HIS A 258 7.60 -0.97 8.60
N ASP A 259 8.89 -0.90 8.93
CA ASP A 259 9.40 -1.39 10.23
C ASP A 259 9.11 -0.42 11.38
N LYS A 260 9.10 0.89 11.12
CA LYS A 260 8.92 1.95 12.11
C LYS A 260 8.65 3.31 11.45
N VAL A 261 7.94 4.16 12.18
CA VAL A 261 7.71 5.58 11.85
C VAL A 261 8.99 6.27 11.39
N PHE A 262 8.90 6.91 10.23
CA PHE A 262 10.01 7.63 9.63
C PHE A 262 10.38 8.86 10.47
N GLU A 263 11.62 8.91 10.95
CA GLU A 263 12.10 10.04 11.76
C GLU A 263 12.84 11.05 10.89
N SER A 264 12.48 12.32 11.01
CA SER A 264 13.05 13.41 10.24
C SER A 264 13.32 14.66 11.09
N LYS A 265 13.88 15.70 10.47
CA LYS A 265 14.09 17.02 11.06
C LYS A 265 12.93 17.94 10.72
N LYS A 266 12.66 18.91 11.62
CA LYS A 266 11.58 19.90 11.42
C LYS A 266 11.73 20.68 10.12
N ASP A 267 12.95 21.02 9.74
CA ASP A 267 13.31 21.84 8.58
C ASP A 267 13.65 21.01 7.33
N ALA A 268 13.57 19.68 7.41
CA ALA A 268 13.80 18.81 6.26
C ALA A 268 12.72 19.00 5.19
N VAL A 269 13.15 18.88 3.94
CA VAL A 269 12.27 18.84 2.77
C VAL A 269 12.34 17.45 2.16
N HIS A 270 11.18 16.86 1.91
CA HIS A 270 11.03 15.50 1.43
C HIS A 270 10.38 15.44 0.05
N ASP A 271 10.87 14.49 -0.73
CA ASP A 271 10.28 14.09 -2.00
C ASP A 271 9.55 12.77 -1.77
N PHE A 272 8.23 12.81 -1.81
CA PHE A 272 7.41 11.61 -1.68
C PHE A 272 7.29 10.91 -3.02
N ILE A 273 7.50 9.60 -3.02
CA ILE A 273 7.43 8.76 -4.22
C ILE A 273 6.25 7.81 -4.07
N GLY A 274 5.23 7.94 -4.91
CA GLY A 274 4.21 6.90 -5.06
C GLY A 274 4.68 5.84 -6.05
N ALA A 275 4.95 4.61 -5.58
CA ALA A 275 5.34 3.49 -6.42
C ALA A 275 4.13 2.57 -6.67
N LEU A 276 3.73 2.38 -7.92
CA LEU A 276 2.54 1.63 -8.31
C LEU A 276 2.92 0.41 -9.15
N LYS A 277 2.53 -0.79 -8.70
CA LYS A 277 2.66 -2.05 -9.45
C LYS A 277 1.55 -2.15 -10.50
N VAL A 278 1.92 -2.16 -11.77
CA VAL A 278 0.98 -2.13 -12.91
C VAL A 278 0.83 -3.46 -13.66
N LYS A 279 1.50 -4.52 -13.19
CA LYS A 279 1.37 -5.88 -13.73
C LYS A 279 -0.08 -6.35 -13.92
N PRO A 280 -1.04 -6.10 -13.00
CA PRO A 280 -2.43 -6.50 -13.20
C PRO A 280 -3.09 -5.92 -14.46
N ILE A 281 -2.67 -4.72 -14.90
CA ILE A 281 -3.15 -4.11 -16.15
C ILE A 281 -2.68 -4.94 -17.35
N LYS A 282 -1.40 -5.34 -17.37
CA LYS A 282 -0.82 -6.18 -18.43
C LYS A 282 -1.51 -7.54 -18.52
N GLU A 283 -1.81 -8.14 -17.37
CA GLU A 283 -2.56 -9.41 -17.30
C GLU A 283 -3.99 -9.26 -17.81
N GLN A 284 -4.65 -8.13 -17.50
CA GLN A 284 -6.00 -7.86 -18.00
C GLN A 284 -6.03 -7.66 -19.52
N MET A 285 -4.98 -7.09 -20.11
CA MET A 285 -4.81 -7.03 -21.56
C MET A 285 -4.72 -8.44 -22.16
N LYS A 286 -3.85 -9.31 -21.63
CA LYS A 286 -3.73 -10.70 -22.11
C LYS A 286 -5.04 -11.50 -22.10
N LYS A 287 -5.94 -11.22 -21.14
CA LYS A 287 -7.27 -11.86 -21.10
C LYS A 287 -8.14 -11.47 -22.31
N ILE A 288 -8.00 -10.25 -22.86
CA ILE A 288 -8.70 -9.86 -24.08
C ILE A 288 -8.21 -10.67 -25.28
N GLU A 289 -6.89 -10.80 -25.44
CA GLU A 289 -6.24 -11.59 -26.50
C GLU A 289 -6.77 -13.03 -26.52
N GLN A 290 -6.85 -13.65 -25.34
CA GLN A 290 -7.38 -15.00 -25.14
C GLN A 290 -8.84 -15.13 -25.56
N MET A 291 -9.70 -14.15 -25.25
CA MET A 291 -11.11 -14.19 -25.65
C MET A 291 -11.33 -14.14 -27.16
N TYR A 292 -10.38 -13.60 -27.91
CA TYR A 292 -10.42 -13.56 -29.37
C TYR A 292 -9.74 -14.75 -30.03
N ASN A 293 -9.10 -15.63 -29.25
CA ASN A 293 -8.16 -16.64 -29.75
C ASN A 293 -7.08 -16.01 -30.66
N ASP A 294 -6.67 -14.78 -30.36
CA ASP A 294 -5.66 -14.02 -31.09
C ASP A 294 -4.57 -13.61 -30.09
N PRO A 295 -3.56 -14.48 -29.84
CA PRO A 295 -2.59 -14.30 -28.77
C PRO A 295 -1.69 -13.08 -28.93
N ASN A 296 -1.65 -12.46 -30.12
CA ASN A 296 -0.84 -11.28 -30.40
C ASN A 296 -1.69 -10.03 -30.68
N GLY A 297 -3.02 -10.16 -30.70
CA GLY A 297 -3.97 -9.08 -30.97
C GLY A 297 -3.80 -8.39 -32.32
N GLU A 298 -3.18 -9.06 -33.30
CA GLU A 298 -2.86 -8.51 -34.62
C GLU A 298 -4.10 -8.25 -35.46
N LYS A 299 -5.18 -9.00 -35.22
CA LYS A 299 -6.42 -8.95 -36.00
C LYS A 299 -7.56 -8.30 -35.24
N ILE A 300 -7.26 -7.36 -34.34
CA ILE A 300 -8.26 -6.68 -33.53
C ILE A 300 -8.14 -5.17 -33.74
N LYS A 301 -9.19 -4.57 -34.29
CA LYS A 301 -9.34 -3.11 -34.40
C LYS A 301 -9.79 -2.53 -33.07
N LEU A 302 -9.32 -1.33 -32.75
CA LEU A 302 -9.68 -0.55 -31.57
C LEU A 302 -10.41 0.72 -31.98
N SER A 303 -11.46 1.08 -31.23
CA SER A 303 -12.16 2.36 -31.38
C SER A 303 -12.74 2.85 -30.06
N GLY A 304 -13.06 4.14 -29.96
CA GLY A 304 -13.67 4.73 -28.77
C GLY A 304 -12.77 4.66 -27.52
N MET A 305 -11.45 4.79 -27.71
CA MET A 305 -10.47 4.76 -26.64
C MET A 305 -10.66 5.94 -25.68
N ASP A 306 -10.75 5.63 -24.39
CA ASP A 306 -10.77 6.61 -23.31
C ASP A 306 -9.94 6.07 -22.14
N THR A 307 -9.03 6.91 -21.63
CA THR A 307 -8.09 6.55 -20.57
C THR A 307 -7.93 7.71 -19.60
N SER A 308 -7.97 7.43 -18.31
CA SER A 308 -7.77 8.44 -17.28
C SER A 308 -7.07 7.82 -16.09
N PHE A 309 -5.96 8.41 -15.65
CA PHE A 309 -5.24 7.97 -14.45
C PHE A 309 -4.94 9.18 -13.57
N THR A 310 -5.18 9.03 -12.28
CA THR A 310 -4.92 10.07 -11.28
C THR A 310 -4.24 9.46 -10.09
N ALA A 311 -3.18 10.10 -9.62
CA ALA A 311 -2.57 9.85 -8.32
C ALA A 311 -2.69 11.11 -7.47
N SER A 312 -2.87 10.96 -6.16
CA SER A 312 -2.83 12.10 -5.25
C SER A 312 -2.07 11.79 -3.97
N LEU A 313 -1.45 12.82 -3.41
CA LEU A 313 -0.82 12.82 -2.11
C LEU A 313 -1.40 13.95 -1.28
N GLU A 314 -1.93 13.62 -0.11
CA GLU A 314 -2.53 14.54 0.83
C GLU A 314 -1.72 14.53 2.12
N LEU A 315 -1.03 15.64 2.38
CA LEU A 315 -0.29 15.81 3.62
C LEU A 315 -1.25 16.08 4.77
N PRO A 316 -0.97 15.64 6.01
CA PRO A 316 -1.79 15.92 7.19
C PRO A 316 -1.65 17.38 7.65
N ASP A 317 -2.50 17.79 8.61
CA ASP A 317 -2.34 19.07 9.29
C ASP A 317 -0.95 19.15 9.93
N GLY A 318 -0.32 20.32 9.87
CA GLY A 318 1.06 20.49 10.32
C GLY A 318 2.10 20.27 9.21
N MET A 319 1.74 19.83 8.00
CA MET A 319 2.65 19.72 6.86
C MET A 319 2.18 20.53 5.63
N THR A 320 3.10 20.84 4.71
CA THR A 320 2.81 21.63 3.50
C THR A 320 3.75 21.33 2.34
N PHE A 321 3.26 21.49 1.10
CA PHE A 321 4.07 21.60 -0.13
C PHE A 321 4.43 23.06 -0.48
N GLY A 322 4.05 24.03 0.37
CA GLY A 322 4.13 25.46 0.07
C GLY A 322 2.89 25.98 -0.66
N THR A 323 3.03 27.10 -1.38
CA THR A 323 1.94 27.79 -2.08
C THR A 323 1.95 27.56 -3.59
N THR A 324 3.00 26.93 -4.12
CA THR A 324 3.17 26.67 -5.55
C THR A 324 3.05 25.17 -5.81
N ALA A 325 2.32 24.79 -6.85
CA ALA A 325 2.19 23.39 -7.21
C ALA A 325 3.58 22.78 -7.53
N PRO A 326 3.96 21.66 -6.91
CA PRO A 326 5.24 21.02 -7.16
C PRO A 326 5.29 20.45 -8.58
N LYS A 327 6.49 20.38 -9.16
CA LYS A 327 6.70 19.73 -10.47
C LYS A 327 6.88 18.24 -10.26
N ALA A 328 5.81 17.47 -10.45
CA ALA A 328 5.86 16.02 -10.32
C ALA A 328 6.72 15.39 -11.42
N LYS A 329 7.41 14.29 -11.10
CA LYS A 329 8.22 13.50 -12.02
C LYS A 329 7.62 12.11 -12.18
N LEU A 330 7.62 11.58 -13.40
CA LEU A 330 7.16 10.23 -13.73
C LEU A 330 8.34 9.38 -14.21
N GLU A 331 8.48 8.19 -13.62
CA GLU A 331 9.50 7.19 -14.00
C GLU A 331 8.84 5.83 -14.26
N GLY A 332 9.51 4.99 -15.06
CA GLY A 332 9.02 3.67 -15.48
C GLY A 332 7.97 3.68 -16.61
N ALA A 333 7.50 4.86 -17.01
CA ALA A 333 6.49 5.02 -18.07
C ALA A 333 7.02 4.81 -19.50
N ASN A 334 8.35 4.79 -19.69
CA ASN A 334 9.02 4.54 -20.97
C ASN A 334 8.45 5.37 -22.14
N GLY A 335 8.08 6.62 -21.86
CA GLY A 335 7.53 7.58 -22.83
C GLY A 335 6.09 7.27 -23.29
N LYS A 336 5.42 6.26 -22.74
CA LYS A 336 4.05 5.87 -23.09
C LYS A 336 3.00 6.61 -22.29
N PHE A 337 3.31 6.98 -21.04
CA PHE A 337 2.47 7.85 -20.23
C PHE A 337 3.15 9.18 -20.00
N GLU A 338 2.34 10.23 -19.87
CA GLU A 338 2.80 11.57 -19.56
C GLU A 338 1.96 12.20 -18.44
N ILE A 339 2.60 13.08 -17.67
CA ILE A 339 1.90 13.94 -16.71
C ILE A 339 1.32 15.11 -17.50
N THR A 340 -0.02 15.23 -17.48
CA THR A 340 -0.74 16.31 -18.18
C THR A 340 -1.08 17.46 -17.26
N GLU A 341 -1.20 17.19 -15.96
CA GLU A 341 -1.53 18.19 -14.96
C GLU A 341 -0.93 17.80 -13.60
N THR A 342 -0.45 18.80 -12.86
CA THR A 342 -0.16 18.68 -11.44
C THR A 342 -0.82 19.85 -10.73
N LYS A 343 -1.79 19.53 -9.86
CA LYS A 343 -2.64 20.51 -9.19
C LYS A 343 -2.41 20.45 -7.69
N LEU A 344 -2.23 21.60 -7.05
CA LEU A 344 -2.16 21.74 -5.60
C LEU A 344 -3.44 22.42 -5.09
N GLU A 345 -4.17 21.73 -4.23
CA GLU A 345 -5.36 22.25 -3.54
C GLU A 345 -5.17 22.09 -2.03
N GLY A 346 -4.87 23.19 -1.35
CA GLY A 346 -4.53 23.16 0.08
C GLY A 346 -3.28 22.30 0.35
N ARG A 347 -3.46 21.15 1.00
CA ARG A 347 -2.40 20.17 1.35
C ARG A 347 -2.34 18.97 0.40
N LYS A 348 -3.20 18.94 -0.63
CA LYS A 348 -3.35 17.83 -1.56
C LYS A 348 -2.76 18.17 -2.92
N VAL A 349 -1.83 17.33 -3.38
CA VAL A 349 -1.33 17.34 -4.74
C VAL A 349 -2.03 16.23 -5.52
N THR A 350 -2.62 16.57 -6.66
CA THR A 350 -3.19 15.61 -7.62
C THR A 350 -2.40 15.67 -8.92
N VAL A 351 -1.93 14.52 -9.38
CA VAL A 351 -1.19 14.33 -10.63
C VAL A 351 -2.06 13.53 -11.59
N THR A 352 -2.36 14.13 -12.75
CA THR A 352 -3.15 13.46 -13.81
C THR A 352 -2.21 12.91 -14.87
N LEU A 353 -2.27 11.59 -15.06
CA LEU A 353 -1.52 10.88 -16.09
C LEU A 353 -2.44 10.49 -17.24
N LYS A 354 -1.92 10.58 -18.47
CA LYS A 354 -2.61 10.05 -19.65
C LYS A 354 -1.69 9.17 -20.47
N LEU A 355 -2.30 8.19 -21.14
CA LEU A 355 -1.63 7.42 -22.17
C LEU A 355 -1.41 8.34 -23.37
N LYS A 356 -0.15 8.49 -23.76
CA LYS A 356 0.26 9.37 -24.84
C LYS A 356 -0.29 8.85 -26.17
N ASP A 357 -0.76 9.77 -27.00
CA ASP A 357 -1.31 9.47 -28.34
C ASP A 357 -2.47 8.47 -28.33
N ALA A 358 -3.21 8.33 -27.22
CA ALA A 358 -4.26 7.31 -27.08
C ALA A 358 -5.33 7.34 -28.20
N ALA A 359 -5.65 8.52 -28.72
CA ALA A 359 -6.60 8.69 -29.83
C ALA A 359 -6.08 8.14 -31.19
N ASN A 360 -4.77 7.94 -31.30
CA ASN A 360 -4.12 7.45 -32.52
C ASN A 360 -4.07 5.93 -32.59
N PHE A 361 -4.26 5.20 -31.48
CA PHE A 361 -4.33 3.73 -31.51
C PHE A 361 -5.52 3.25 -32.35
N LYS A 362 -5.23 2.48 -33.39
CA LYS A 362 -6.23 1.90 -34.30
C LYS A 362 -6.36 0.39 -34.12
N THR A 363 -5.36 -0.25 -33.53
CA THR A 363 -5.30 -1.69 -33.31
C THR A 363 -5.06 -2.02 -31.85
N TYR A 364 -5.61 -3.15 -31.41
CA TYR A 364 -5.39 -3.67 -30.07
C TYR A 364 -3.91 -3.88 -29.76
N LYS A 365 -3.17 -4.40 -30.74
CA LYS A 365 -1.73 -4.62 -30.64
C LYS A 365 -0.96 -3.35 -30.26
N GLU A 366 -1.27 -2.20 -30.86
CA GLU A 366 -0.56 -0.96 -30.50
C GLU A 366 -0.79 -0.55 -29.04
N LEU A 367 -2.02 -0.71 -28.54
CA LEU A 367 -2.32 -0.47 -27.12
C LEU A 367 -1.58 -1.49 -26.25
N ALA A 368 -1.66 -2.78 -26.56
CA ALA A 368 -1.03 -3.84 -25.79
C ALA A 368 0.49 -3.66 -25.74
N ASP A 369 1.13 -3.35 -26.86
CA ASP A 369 2.57 -3.07 -26.95
C ASP A 369 2.95 -1.84 -26.11
N ALA A 370 2.15 -0.78 -26.15
CA ALA A 370 2.37 0.41 -25.32
C ALA A 370 2.31 0.06 -23.82
N ILE A 371 1.26 -0.64 -23.38
CA ILE A 371 1.09 -1.04 -21.97
C ILE A 371 2.17 -2.02 -21.51
N ASN A 372 2.54 -2.99 -22.35
CA ASN A 372 3.56 -3.98 -22.01
C ASN A 372 4.97 -3.38 -21.96
N SER A 373 5.23 -2.30 -22.70
CA SER A 373 6.51 -1.58 -22.65
C SER A 373 6.72 -0.73 -21.40
N VAL A 374 5.68 -0.45 -20.61
CA VAL A 374 5.79 0.22 -19.32
C VAL A 374 6.43 -0.74 -18.32
N ASP A 375 7.28 -0.24 -17.41
CA ASP A 375 7.88 -1.06 -16.36
C ASP A 375 6.79 -1.68 -15.46
N ASP A 376 7.12 -2.76 -14.74
CA ASP A 376 6.17 -3.38 -13.80
C ASP A 376 5.81 -2.46 -12.63
N THR A 377 6.64 -1.46 -12.36
CA THR A 377 6.41 -0.42 -11.35
C THR A 377 6.55 0.97 -11.95
N LEU A 378 5.50 1.78 -11.84
CA LEU A 378 5.53 3.21 -12.13
C LEU A 378 5.85 4.00 -10.87
N LYS A 379 6.64 5.06 -10.98
CA LYS A 379 6.93 5.95 -9.85
C LYS A 379 6.52 7.38 -10.17
N VAL A 380 5.75 7.98 -9.28
CA VAL A 380 5.42 9.41 -9.31
C VAL A 380 6.07 10.09 -8.11
N THR A 381 7.03 10.97 -8.37
CA THR A 381 7.69 11.76 -7.33
C THR A 381 7.04 13.13 -7.21
N VAL A 382 6.61 13.49 -6.00
CA VAL A 382 6.09 14.81 -5.65
C VAL A 382 7.05 15.48 -4.66
N PRO A 383 7.85 16.47 -5.12
CA PRO A 383 8.86 17.10 -4.29
C PRO A 383 8.30 18.18 -3.35
N GLY A 384 9.07 18.53 -2.33
CA GLY A 384 8.89 19.79 -1.59
C GLY A 384 8.04 19.71 -0.32
N ALA A 385 7.69 18.52 0.16
CA ALA A 385 6.92 18.38 1.41
C ALA A 385 7.78 18.71 2.63
N LYS A 386 7.24 19.47 3.59
CA LYS A 386 7.92 19.81 4.85
C LYS A 386 6.95 20.03 5.99
N PHE A 387 7.45 20.00 7.22
CA PHE A 387 6.70 20.43 8.39
C PHE A 387 6.47 21.95 8.38
N THR A 388 5.32 22.37 8.90
CA THR A 388 4.97 23.78 9.11
C THR A 388 5.51 24.28 10.46
N ALA A 389 5.44 25.60 10.68
CA ALA A 389 5.78 26.17 11.98
C ALA A 389 4.90 25.62 13.13
N ALA A 390 3.62 25.33 12.84
CA ALA A 390 2.63 24.81 13.78
C ALA A 390 2.78 23.31 14.08
N ALA A 391 3.61 22.59 13.31
CA ALA A 391 3.91 21.20 13.60
C ALA A 391 4.57 21.09 14.98
N THR A 392 4.24 20.05 15.74
CA THR A 392 4.75 19.75 17.07
C THR A 392 5.69 18.54 17.02
N PRO A 393 6.75 18.53 17.83
CA PRO A 393 7.66 17.39 17.86
C PRO A 393 6.96 16.14 18.41
N ASP A 394 7.53 14.98 18.11
CA ASP A 394 7.10 13.64 18.54
C ASP A 394 5.64 13.30 18.16
N THR A 395 5.08 14.06 17.20
CA THR A 395 3.74 13.87 16.66
C THR A 395 3.82 13.09 15.35
N ASN A 396 3.01 12.04 15.22
CA ASN A 396 2.91 11.27 13.98
C ASN A 396 2.08 12.04 12.94
N TYR A 397 2.65 12.22 11.76
CA TYR A 397 2.02 12.86 10.61
C TYR A 397 1.84 11.80 9.51
N THR A 398 0.61 11.39 9.26
CA THR A 398 0.31 10.37 8.25
C THR A 398 -0.09 11.02 6.91
N VAL A 399 0.72 10.79 5.88
CA VAL A 399 0.45 11.19 4.50
C VAL A 399 -0.46 10.15 3.85
N ASN A 400 -1.49 10.61 3.14
CA ASN A 400 -2.43 9.74 2.44
C ASN A 400 -2.19 9.78 0.94
N GLY A 401 -2.00 8.61 0.35
CA GLY A 401 -1.89 8.40 -1.08
C GLY A 401 -3.18 7.84 -1.65
N THR A 402 -3.53 8.27 -2.85
CA THR A 402 -4.52 7.57 -3.66
C THR A 402 -3.99 7.41 -5.07
N VAL A 403 -4.40 6.34 -5.72
CA VAL A 403 -4.16 6.13 -7.14
C VAL A 403 -5.34 5.39 -7.73
N GLY A 404 -5.66 5.71 -8.97
CA GLY A 404 -6.70 5.03 -9.69
C GLY A 404 -6.74 5.45 -11.14
N GLY A 405 -7.48 4.70 -11.93
CA GLY A 405 -7.69 5.04 -13.31
C GLY A 405 -8.61 4.09 -14.03
N SER A 406 -8.77 4.32 -15.32
CA SER A 406 -9.65 3.55 -16.17
C SER A 406 -9.15 3.43 -17.60
N PHE A 407 -9.52 2.32 -18.22
CA PHE A 407 -9.39 2.05 -19.64
C PHE A 407 -10.74 1.66 -20.22
N LYS A 408 -11.17 2.33 -21.28
CA LYS A 408 -12.38 1.96 -22.00
C LYS A 408 -12.12 1.99 -23.50
N ALA A 409 -12.51 0.92 -24.20
CA ALA A 409 -12.56 0.92 -25.65
C ALA A 409 -13.46 -0.19 -26.20
N LYS A 410 -13.72 -0.14 -27.50
CA LYS A 410 -14.32 -1.20 -28.29
C LYS A 410 -13.25 -1.92 -29.09
N ALA A 411 -13.14 -3.23 -28.90
CA ALA A 411 -12.33 -4.13 -29.70
C ALA A 411 -13.21 -4.88 -30.72
N THR A 412 -12.76 -4.98 -31.97
CA THR A 412 -13.50 -5.67 -33.05
C THR A 412 -12.53 -6.58 -33.82
N GLN A 413 -12.80 -7.88 -33.85
CA GLN A 413 -11.96 -8.84 -34.56
C GLN A 413 -12.25 -8.81 -36.07
N VAL A 414 -11.20 -8.77 -36.88
CA VAL A 414 -11.27 -8.46 -38.32
C VAL A 414 -11.97 -9.56 -39.14
N ASP A 415 -11.72 -10.83 -38.85
CA ASP A 415 -12.18 -11.97 -39.64
C ASP A 415 -13.64 -12.38 -39.31
N SER A 416 -14.02 -12.30 -38.03
CA SER A 416 -15.28 -12.79 -37.47
C SER A 416 -16.29 -11.68 -37.18
N GLY A 417 -15.84 -10.42 -37.09
CA GLY A 417 -16.68 -9.30 -36.66
C GLY A 417 -17.04 -9.32 -35.16
N LYS A 418 -16.48 -10.26 -34.37
CA LYS A 418 -16.73 -10.34 -32.94
C LYS A 418 -16.32 -9.04 -32.24
N GLU A 419 -17.24 -8.45 -31.47
CA GLU A 419 -16.99 -7.23 -30.72
C GLU A 419 -16.94 -7.46 -29.20
N ILE A 420 -15.99 -6.81 -28.53
CA ILE A 420 -15.88 -6.76 -27.08
C ILE A 420 -15.71 -5.29 -26.68
N ASN A 421 -16.67 -4.75 -25.93
CA ASN A 421 -16.53 -3.45 -25.28
C ASN A 421 -15.92 -3.69 -23.90
N PHE A 422 -14.71 -3.19 -23.65
CA PHE A 422 -14.10 -3.29 -22.33
C PHE A 422 -14.16 -1.95 -21.59
N ASN A 423 -14.42 -2.03 -20.29
CA ASN A 423 -14.42 -0.90 -19.35
C ASN A 423 -13.76 -1.35 -18.05
N PHE A 424 -12.49 -1.02 -17.89
CA PHE A 424 -11.67 -1.37 -16.74
C PHE A 424 -11.51 -0.18 -15.83
N LYS A 425 -11.67 -0.40 -14.53
CA LYS A 425 -11.40 0.56 -13.47
C LYS A 425 -10.40 -0.05 -12.50
N TRP A 426 -9.45 0.76 -12.07
CA TRP A 426 -8.38 0.38 -11.14
C TRP A 426 -8.41 1.27 -9.91
N ASN A 427 -8.34 0.66 -8.72
CA ASN A 427 -8.18 1.36 -7.45
C ASN A 427 -6.81 1.03 -6.84
N GLY A 428 -6.23 1.95 -6.10
CA GLY A 428 -5.00 1.73 -5.35
C GLY A 428 -5.23 1.02 -4.02
N LYS A 429 -4.33 0.10 -3.67
CA LYS A 429 -4.22 -0.49 -2.33
C LYS A 429 -2.74 -0.57 -1.91
N GLN A 430 -2.46 -0.56 -0.62
CA GLN A 430 -1.09 -0.67 -0.12
C GLN A 430 -0.58 -2.10 -0.22
N THR A 431 0.73 -2.28 -0.40
CA THR A 431 1.33 -3.61 -0.30
C THR A 431 1.50 -4.01 1.16
N ALA A 432 1.63 -5.31 1.42
CA ALA A 432 1.94 -5.79 2.78
C ALA A 432 3.35 -5.35 3.22
N ASP A 433 4.34 -5.42 2.32
CA ASP A 433 5.74 -5.07 2.59
C ASP A 433 5.97 -3.55 2.71
N GLY A 434 5.02 -2.76 2.23
CA GLY A 434 4.99 -1.30 2.36
C GLY A 434 3.94 -0.82 3.33
N ALA A 435 3.32 -1.70 4.14
CA ALA A 435 2.28 -1.32 5.09
C ALA A 435 2.82 -0.36 6.14
N ASP A 436 2.08 0.72 6.40
CA ASP A 436 2.45 1.76 7.37
C ASP A 436 2.66 1.17 8.78
N ALA A 437 3.74 1.53 9.47
CA ALA A 437 4.10 0.87 10.73
C ALA A 437 3.09 1.11 11.84
N ILE A 438 2.28 2.17 11.76
CA ILE A 438 1.21 2.44 12.72
C ILE A 438 -0.15 1.90 12.27
N ALA A 439 -0.25 1.37 11.05
CA ALA A 439 -1.45 0.75 10.49
C ALA A 439 -1.15 -0.54 9.69
N PRO A 440 -0.40 -1.51 10.24
CA PRO A 440 0.14 -2.64 9.47
C PRO A 440 -0.91 -3.60 8.89
N ASN A 441 -2.17 -3.49 9.34
CA ASN A 441 -3.28 -4.33 8.89
C ASN A 441 -4.30 -3.58 8.00
N ASP A 442 -4.18 -2.27 7.80
CA ASP A 442 -5.08 -1.49 6.92
C ASP A 442 -4.44 -1.26 5.55
N LEU A 443 -4.45 -2.30 4.71
CA LEU A 443 -3.91 -2.22 3.34
C LEU A 443 -4.86 -1.53 2.35
N SER A 444 -6.06 -1.12 2.80
CA SER A 444 -7.07 -0.50 1.95
C SER A 444 -6.76 0.96 1.61
N LYS A 445 -5.85 1.57 2.36
CA LYS A 445 -5.36 2.93 2.16
C LYS A 445 -3.85 2.87 1.96
N ILE A 446 -3.33 3.74 1.12
CA ILE A 446 -1.88 3.89 0.96
C ILE A 446 -1.46 5.01 1.90
N THR A 447 -0.75 4.69 2.98
CA THR A 447 -0.29 5.70 3.94
C THR A 447 1.20 5.60 4.23
N PHE A 448 1.77 6.72 4.69
CA PHE A 448 3.15 6.78 5.16
C PHE A 448 3.23 7.76 6.32
N THR A 449 3.78 7.32 7.44
CA THR A 449 3.80 8.11 8.68
C THR A 449 5.20 8.59 9.01
N LEU A 450 5.36 9.91 9.17
CA LEU A 450 6.61 10.51 9.61
C LEU A 450 6.42 11.40 10.84
N LYS A 451 7.50 11.61 11.59
CA LYS A 451 7.55 12.57 12.70
C LYS A 451 8.89 13.29 12.71
N TYR A 452 8.97 14.36 13.48
CA TYR A 452 10.25 14.95 13.86
C TYR A 452 10.37 14.97 15.38
N ASN A 453 11.58 14.73 15.90
CA ASN A 453 11.78 14.56 17.33
C ASN A 453 11.97 15.91 18.05
N LYS A 454 11.56 16.01 19.31
CA LYS A 454 11.90 17.18 20.15
C LYS A 454 13.39 17.17 20.44
N PRO A 455 14.12 18.30 20.31
CA PRO A 455 15.48 18.38 20.81
C PRO A 455 15.52 18.06 22.31
N GLN A 456 16.42 17.17 22.70
CA GLN A 456 16.64 16.83 24.10
C GLN A 456 17.62 17.85 24.69
N ASP A 457 17.20 18.59 25.70
CA ASP A 457 18.07 19.52 26.42
C ASP A 457 18.72 18.79 27.61
N VAL A 458 20.05 18.86 27.69
CA VAL A 458 20.84 18.25 28.76
C VAL A 458 21.63 19.34 29.46
N THR A 459 21.21 19.68 30.67
CA THR A 459 21.93 20.60 31.56
C THR A 459 22.57 19.82 32.69
N ALA A 460 23.84 20.10 32.98
CA ALA A 460 24.53 19.52 34.13
C ALA A 460 25.43 20.56 34.78
N GLU A 461 25.49 20.54 36.11
CA GLU A 461 26.46 21.28 36.91
C GLU A 461 27.33 20.27 37.63
N GLY A 462 28.65 20.47 37.57
CA GLY A 462 29.62 19.58 38.18
C GLY A 462 30.80 20.32 38.76
N ASP A 463 31.51 19.65 39.67
CA ASP A 463 32.72 20.20 40.28
C ASP A 463 33.96 19.63 39.59
N LEU A 464 34.97 20.49 39.46
CA LEU A 464 36.32 20.15 39.03
C LEU A 464 37.24 20.35 40.23
N GLU A 465 37.90 19.28 40.63
CA GLU A 465 38.86 19.37 41.72
C GLU A 465 40.13 20.07 41.25
N GLY A 466 40.69 20.95 42.08
CA GLY A 466 41.95 21.61 41.79
C GLY A 466 42.59 22.24 43.02
N ASP A 467 43.89 22.49 42.92
CA ASP A 467 44.72 22.97 44.03
C ASP A 467 45.60 24.14 43.57
N ILE A 468 46.11 24.92 44.52
CA ILE A 468 47.18 25.89 44.28
C ILE A 468 48.49 25.24 44.71
N LEU A 469 49.53 25.41 43.92
CA LEU A 469 50.85 24.84 44.17
C LEU A 469 51.95 25.89 44.03
N ILE A 470 53.03 25.70 44.79
CA ILE A 470 54.34 26.28 44.50
C ILE A 470 55.28 25.13 44.14
N GLY A 471 55.70 25.06 42.87
CA GLY A 471 56.38 23.88 42.36
C GLY A 471 55.44 22.66 42.38
N ASN A 472 55.74 21.68 43.25
CA ASN A 472 54.92 20.47 43.46
C ASN A 472 54.27 20.43 44.85
N GLU A 473 54.47 21.45 45.68
CA GLU A 473 53.96 21.51 47.04
C GLU A 473 52.52 22.06 47.04
N THR A 474 51.61 21.35 47.70
CA THR A 474 50.20 21.74 47.89
C THR A 474 49.95 22.35 49.26
N GLU A 475 50.96 22.37 50.13
CA GLU A 475 50.92 22.85 51.52
C GLU A 475 50.15 21.93 52.48
N HIS A 476 49.61 20.81 52.00
CA HIS A 476 48.70 19.93 52.74
C HIS A 476 49.17 19.53 54.14
N ASP A 477 50.46 19.21 54.31
CA ASP A 477 51.00 18.75 55.59
C ASP A 477 51.26 19.89 56.58
N LYS A 478 51.63 21.08 56.09
CA LYS A 478 51.98 22.26 56.90
C LYS A 478 52.09 23.52 56.04
N VAL A 479 51.86 24.67 56.68
CA VAL A 479 52.08 26.01 56.11
C VAL A 479 53.42 26.13 55.40
N PHE A 480 53.36 26.59 54.15
CA PHE A 480 54.54 26.76 53.30
C PHE A 480 55.45 27.87 53.85
N GLU A 481 56.70 27.52 54.15
CA GLU A 481 57.69 28.47 54.69
C GLU A 481 58.60 29.02 53.60
N SER A 482 58.70 30.35 53.51
CA SER A 482 59.51 31.04 52.52
C SER A 482 60.38 32.16 53.11
N LYS A 483 61.13 32.86 52.26
CA LYS A 483 61.90 34.07 52.58
C LYS A 483 61.10 35.32 52.18
N LYS A 484 61.27 36.43 52.91
CA LYS A 484 60.57 37.70 52.64
C LYS A 484 60.75 38.17 51.19
N ASP A 485 61.96 38.08 50.66
CA ASP A 485 62.30 38.57 49.31
C ASP A 485 62.15 37.50 48.21
N ALA A 486 61.60 36.33 48.54
CA ALA A 486 61.34 35.29 47.55
C ALA A 486 60.21 35.71 46.59
N VAL A 487 60.38 35.32 45.33
CA VAL A 487 59.34 35.45 44.30
C VAL A 487 58.82 34.05 44.00
N HIS A 488 57.50 33.90 44.02
CA HIS A 488 56.80 32.65 43.83
C HIS A 488 55.95 32.65 42.56
N ASP A 489 55.96 31.49 41.92
CA ASP A 489 55.08 31.18 40.81
C ASP A 489 53.98 30.27 41.36
N PHE A 490 52.76 30.81 41.43
CA PHE A 490 51.60 30.04 41.87
C PHE A 490 51.02 29.29 40.68
N THR A 491 50.83 27.99 40.84
CA THR A 491 50.22 27.14 39.82
C THR A 491 48.87 26.64 40.29
N GLY A 492 47.81 26.96 39.58
CA GLY A 492 46.52 26.29 39.74
C GLY A 492 46.52 24.99 38.94
N ALA A 493 46.42 23.84 39.61
CA ALA A 493 46.23 22.54 38.96
C ALA A 493 44.75 22.16 38.99
N LEU A 494 44.18 21.74 37.85
CA LEU A 494 42.76 21.42 37.70
C LEU A 494 42.59 20.03 37.08
N LYS A 495 41.89 19.13 37.78
CA LYS A 495 41.53 17.81 37.26
C LYS A 495 40.33 17.92 36.33
N VAL A 496 40.49 17.55 35.06
CA VAL A 496 39.45 17.72 34.01
C VAL A 496 38.77 16.41 33.59
N LYS A 497 39.09 15.29 34.25
CA LYS A 497 38.44 13.99 34.01
C LYS A 497 36.90 14.05 34.03
N PRO A 498 36.23 14.79 34.93
CA PRO A 498 34.76 14.90 34.91
C PRO A 498 34.21 15.44 33.60
N ILE A 499 34.93 16.34 32.92
CA ILE A 499 34.52 16.88 31.60
C ILE A 499 34.54 15.77 30.55
N LYS A 500 35.60 14.95 30.52
CA LYS A 500 35.74 13.82 29.59
C LYS A 500 34.61 12.79 29.79
N GLU A 501 34.29 12.48 31.05
CA GLU A 501 33.19 11.58 31.40
C GLU A 501 31.83 12.15 30.96
N GLN A 502 31.62 13.46 31.13
CA GLN A 502 30.39 14.12 30.68
C GLN A 502 30.24 14.08 29.15
N MET A 503 31.33 14.22 28.39
CA MET A 503 31.32 14.03 26.93
C MET A 503 30.94 12.60 26.54
N LYS A 504 31.47 11.57 27.23
CA LYS A 504 31.08 10.17 26.98
C LYS A 504 29.59 9.91 27.24
N LYS A 505 29.00 10.55 28.25
CA LYS A 505 27.55 10.44 28.50
C LYS A 505 26.71 10.98 27.34
N ILE A 506 27.18 12.02 26.63
CA ILE A 506 26.51 12.48 25.41
C ILE A 506 26.57 11.43 24.30
N GLU A 507 27.72 10.78 24.10
CA GLU A 507 27.89 9.70 23.11
C GLU A 507 26.93 8.55 23.37
N GLN A 508 26.83 8.13 24.63
CA GLN A 508 25.93 7.07 25.08
C GLN A 508 24.45 7.40 24.83
N MET A 509 24.05 8.68 24.93
CA MET A 509 22.67 9.08 24.62
C MET A 509 22.32 8.91 23.15
N TYR A 510 23.29 8.73 22.25
CA TYR A 510 23.06 8.36 20.86
C TYR A 510 23.24 6.86 20.58
N ASN A 511 23.38 6.03 21.63
CA ASN A 511 23.73 4.61 21.55
C ASN A 511 25.10 4.38 20.89
N ASP A 512 26.09 5.19 21.28
CA ASP A 512 27.50 5.08 20.85
C ASP A 512 27.68 5.02 19.31
N PRO A 513 27.14 6.00 18.55
CA PRO A 513 27.28 6.01 17.11
C PRO A 513 28.69 6.44 16.70
N ASN A 514 29.02 6.30 15.41
CA ASN A 514 30.18 7.01 14.85
C ASN A 514 30.00 8.53 15.03
N GLY A 515 30.86 9.18 15.83
CA GLY A 515 30.81 10.62 16.13
C GLY A 515 30.93 11.54 14.91
N GLU A 516 31.41 11.05 13.76
CA GLU A 516 31.38 11.78 12.48
C GLU A 516 29.95 12.00 11.95
N LYS A 517 29.03 11.11 12.33
CA LYS A 517 27.61 11.19 11.99
C LYS A 517 26.81 12.08 12.94
N ILE A 518 27.47 12.81 13.84
CA ILE A 518 26.84 13.80 14.72
C ILE A 518 27.40 15.17 14.36
N LYS A 519 26.57 16.02 13.75
CA LYS A 519 26.94 17.40 13.43
C LYS A 519 26.91 18.26 14.70
N LEU A 520 27.89 19.14 14.86
CA LEU A 520 27.94 20.14 15.92
C LEU A 520 27.65 21.54 15.37
N SER A 521 26.93 22.34 16.16
CA SER A 521 26.68 23.76 15.89
C SER A 521 26.45 24.54 17.18
N GLY A 522 26.56 25.87 17.11
CA GLY A 522 26.33 26.74 18.27
C GLY A 522 27.28 26.49 19.43
N MET A 523 28.52 26.09 19.12
CA MET A 523 29.56 25.80 20.11
C MET A 523 29.99 27.07 20.84
N ASP A 524 29.95 27.02 22.16
CA ASP A 524 30.42 28.08 23.05
C ASP A 524 31.09 27.48 24.29
N THR A 525 32.27 27.99 24.64
CA THR A 525 33.08 27.49 25.75
C THR A 525 33.78 28.66 26.43
N SER A 526 33.77 28.67 27.75
CA SER A 526 34.49 29.68 28.52
C SER A 526 34.96 29.07 29.83
N PHE A 527 36.24 29.22 30.14
CA PHE A 527 36.81 28.86 31.44
C PHE A 527 37.55 30.06 32.02
N THR A 528 37.39 30.30 33.31
CA THR A 528 38.06 31.36 34.03
C THR A 528 38.68 30.79 35.29
N ALA A 529 39.95 31.07 35.51
CA ALA A 529 40.64 30.79 36.76
C ALA A 529 41.12 32.11 37.36
N SER A 530 41.08 32.24 38.68
CA SER A 530 41.63 33.41 39.36
C SER A 530 42.45 33.05 40.57
N LEU A 531 43.45 33.89 40.86
CA LEU A 531 44.29 33.84 42.04
C LEU A 531 44.31 35.21 42.69
N GLU A 532 43.87 35.28 43.94
CA GLU A 532 43.80 36.50 44.73
C GLU A 532 44.75 36.41 45.91
N LEU A 533 45.75 37.30 45.93
CA LEU A 533 46.73 37.35 47.01
C LEU A 533 46.16 38.10 48.23
N PRO A 534 46.50 37.65 49.45
CA PRO A 534 46.07 38.29 50.70
C PRO A 534 46.79 39.62 50.94
N ASP A 535 46.32 40.37 51.95
CA ASP A 535 46.93 41.66 52.31
C ASP A 535 48.37 41.41 52.70
N GLY A 536 49.30 42.26 52.26
CA GLY A 536 50.73 42.05 52.49
C GLY A 536 51.46 41.30 51.36
N MET A 537 50.78 40.84 50.30
CA MET A 537 51.41 40.27 49.10
C MET A 537 51.02 41.05 47.82
N THR A 538 51.82 40.89 46.75
CA THR A 538 51.56 41.56 45.46
C THR A 538 52.15 40.80 44.26
N PHE A 539 51.51 40.93 43.10
CA PHE A 539 52.07 40.59 41.77
C PHE A 539 52.78 41.77 41.09
N GLY A 540 52.83 42.95 41.74
CA GLY A 540 53.26 44.20 41.13
C GLY A 540 52.10 44.98 40.49
N THR A 541 52.43 45.88 39.54
CA THR A 541 51.46 46.77 38.88
C THR A 541 51.10 46.33 37.45
N THR A 542 51.80 45.33 36.91
CA THR A 542 51.59 44.82 35.55
C THR A 542 51.03 43.41 35.61
N ALA A 543 50.07 43.10 34.76
CA ALA A 543 49.50 41.76 34.69
C ALA A 543 50.59 40.72 34.35
N PRO A 544 50.77 39.66 35.16
CA PRO A 544 51.76 38.63 34.89
C PRO A 544 51.37 37.83 33.65
N LYS A 545 52.37 37.33 32.91
CA LYS A 545 52.13 36.47 31.75
C LYS A 545 51.91 35.03 32.22
N ALA A 546 50.64 34.63 32.31
CA ALA A 546 50.29 33.27 32.71
C ALA A 546 50.76 32.23 31.68
N LYS A 547 51.11 31.04 32.17
CA LYS A 547 51.51 29.87 31.35
C LYS A 547 50.49 28.76 31.52
N LEU A 548 50.10 28.12 30.41
CA LEU A 548 49.19 26.99 30.37
C LEU A 548 49.95 25.71 29.99
N GLU A 549 49.79 24.66 30.80
CA GLU A 549 50.35 23.32 30.56
C GLU A 549 49.25 22.25 30.62
N GLY A 550 49.49 21.11 29.95
CA GLY A 550 48.55 19.99 29.85
C GLY A 550 47.43 20.18 28.81
N ALA A 551 47.30 21.36 28.22
CA ALA A 551 46.26 21.68 27.23
C ALA A 551 46.51 21.10 25.84
N ASN A 552 47.72 20.59 25.56
CA ASN A 552 48.11 19.97 24.29
C ASN A 552 47.71 20.76 23.03
N GLY A 553 47.78 22.09 23.12
CA GLY A 553 47.44 23.02 22.05
C GLY A 553 45.94 23.15 21.72
N LYS A 554 45.06 22.51 22.50
CA LYS A 554 43.60 22.55 22.32
C LYS A 554 42.93 23.70 23.05
N PHE A 555 43.48 24.12 24.17
CA PHE A 555 43.04 25.33 24.88
C PHE A 555 44.12 26.41 24.80
N GLU A 556 43.68 27.65 24.80
CA GLU A 556 44.56 28.82 24.82
C GLU A 556 44.11 29.82 25.88
N ILE A 557 45.07 30.57 26.41
CA ILE A 557 44.81 31.73 27.26
C ILE A 557 44.47 32.89 26.33
N THR A 558 43.22 33.36 26.40
CA THR A 558 42.77 34.50 25.58
C THR A 558 42.95 35.83 26.31
N GLU A 559 42.97 35.80 27.65
CA GLU A 559 43.10 37.00 28.45
C GLU A 559 43.79 36.69 29.78
N THR A 560 44.61 37.63 30.26
CA THR A 560 45.10 37.65 31.65
C THR A 560 44.97 39.06 32.18
N LYS A 561 44.19 39.22 33.25
CA LYS A 561 43.83 40.51 33.82
C LYS A 561 44.29 40.59 35.27
N LEU A 562 44.90 41.70 35.66
CA LEU A 562 45.25 42.00 37.05
C LEU A 562 44.36 43.14 37.55
N GLU A 563 43.60 42.89 38.61
CA GLU A 563 42.77 43.87 39.30
C GLU A 563 43.15 43.89 40.78
N GLY A 564 43.86 44.94 41.21
CA GLY A 564 44.43 45.01 42.55
C GLY A 564 45.43 43.89 42.79
N ARG A 565 45.03 42.87 43.56
CA ARG A 565 45.85 41.68 43.90
C ARG A 565 45.32 40.39 43.29
N LYS A 566 44.28 40.49 42.46
CA LYS A 566 43.61 39.36 41.83
C LYS A 566 44.02 39.27 40.37
N VAL A 567 44.61 38.14 40.00
CA VAL A 567 44.87 37.78 38.61
C VAL A 567 43.74 36.87 38.14
N THR A 568 43.11 37.20 37.02
CA THR A 568 42.10 36.36 36.35
C THR A 568 42.62 35.96 34.98
N VAL A 569 42.60 34.67 34.68
CA VAL A 569 43.01 34.07 33.42
C VAL A 569 41.79 33.47 32.75
N THR A 570 41.51 33.89 31.51
CA THR A 570 40.43 33.33 30.69
C THR A 570 41.01 32.35 29.69
N LEU A 571 40.48 31.13 29.68
CA LEU A 571 40.81 30.07 28.75
C LEU A 571 39.63 29.78 27.83
N LYS A 572 39.93 29.53 26.56
CA LYS A 572 38.94 29.05 25.58
C LYS A 572 39.47 27.85 24.82
N LEU A 573 38.54 27.02 24.36
CA LEU A 573 38.83 25.97 23.42
C LEU A 573 39.18 26.60 22.07
N LYS A 574 40.37 26.31 21.58
CA LYS A 574 40.91 26.85 20.35
C LYS A 574 40.08 26.36 19.16
N ASP A 575 39.80 27.26 18.22
CA ASP A 575 39.06 26.95 16.99
C ASP A 575 37.67 26.33 17.23
N ALA A 576 37.04 26.55 18.39
CA ALA A 576 35.77 25.92 18.77
C ALA A 576 34.64 26.13 17.73
N ALA A 577 34.61 27.29 17.05
CA ALA A 577 33.64 27.58 15.99
C ALA A 577 33.84 26.75 14.70
N ASN A 578 35.02 26.15 14.53
CA ASN A 578 35.38 25.36 13.36
C ASN A 578 34.99 23.89 13.49
N PHE A 579 34.71 23.38 14.69
CA PHE A 579 34.23 22.01 14.88
C PHE A 579 32.87 21.81 14.20
N LYS A 580 32.81 20.83 13.29
CA LYS A 580 31.63 20.46 12.52
C LYS A 580 31.00 19.18 13.01
N THR A 581 31.77 18.33 13.68
CA THR A 581 31.34 17.01 14.17
C THR A 581 31.61 16.84 15.65
N TYR A 582 30.81 15.99 16.30
CA TYR A 582 31.01 15.66 17.70
C TYR A 582 32.35 14.95 17.94
N LYS A 583 32.80 14.14 16.97
CA LYS A 583 34.11 13.49 17.02
C LYS A 583 35.25 14.49 17.18
N GLU A 584 35.27 15.59 16.42
CA GLU A 584 36.33 16.61 16.52
C GLU A 584 36.41 17.23 17.92
N LEU A 585 35.24 17.50 18.53
CA LEU A 585 35.16 17.98 19.90
C LEU A 585 35.66 16.93 20.89
N ALA A 586 35.14 15.70 20.81
CA ALA A 586 35.51 14.62 21.71
C ALA A 586 37.01 14.32 21.64
N ASP A 587 37.59 14.26 20.44
CA ASP A 587 39.02 14.05 20.22
C ASP A 587 39.84 15.21 20.83
N ALA A 588 39.41 16.45 20.64
CA ALA A 588 40.07 17.61 21.25
C ALA A 588 40.07 17.54 22.78
N ILE A 589 38.92 17.26 23.40
CA ILE A 589 38.79 17.17 24.87
C ILE A 589 39.56 15.96 25.43
N ASN A 590 39.51 14.81 24.76
CA ASN A 590 40.22 13.61 25.21
C ASN A 590 41.74 13.73 25.06
N SER A 591 42.22 14.56 24.13
CA SER A 591 43.66 14.81 23.95
C SER A 591 44.28 15.71 25.02
N VAL A 592 43.48 16.40 25.84
CA VAL A 592 43.97 17.20 26.98
C VAL A 592 44.39 16.28 28.11
N ASP A 593 45.45 16.62 28.84
CA ASP A 593 45.90 15.84 30.00
C ASP A 593 44.82 15.80 31.09
N ASP A 594 44.86 14.79 31.97
CA ASP A 594 43.87 14.70 33.06
C ASP A 594 43.97 15.85 34.07
N THR A 595 45.12 16.55 34.09
CA THR A 595 45.37 17.73 34.90
C THR A 595 45.86 18.88 34.04
N LEU A 596 45.11 19.99 34.02
CA LEU A 596 45.56 21.26 33.46
C LEU A 596 46.29 22.08 34.51
N LYS A 597 47.34 22.80 34.10
CA LYS A 597 48.08 23.69 35.02
C LYS A 597 48.14 25.10 34.45
N VAL A 598 47.75 26.08 35.26
CA VAL A 598 47.89 27.51 34.96
C VAL A 598 48.86 28.13 35.96
N THR A 599 50.05 28.51 35.51
CA THR A 599 51.06 29.14 36.35
C THR A 599 51.05 30.65 36.18
N VAL A 600 50.92 31.36 37.30
CA VAL A 600 50.96 32.82 37.39
C VAL A 600 52.24 33.22 38.15
N PRO A 601 53.25 33.78 37.44
CA PRO A 601 54.52 34.12 38.06
C PRO A 601 54.49 35.45 38.82
N GLY A 602 55.48 35.64 39.69
CA GLY A 602 55.84 36.97 40.20
C GLY A 602 55.23 37.40 41.53
N ALA A 603 54.58 36.50 42.27
CA ALA A 603 54.02 36.83 43.58
C ALA A 603 55.14 36.98 44.63
N LYS A 604 55.07 38.03 45.46
CA LYS A 604 56.01 38.24 46.56
C LYS A 604 55.38 38.95 47.75
N PHE A 605 56.03 38.87 48.91
CA PHE A 605 55.67 39.68 50.06
C PHE A 605 55.97 41.16 49.80
N THR A 606 55.11 42.03 50.31
CA THR A 606 55.31 43.48 50.33
C THR A 606 56.17 43.89 51.52
N ALA A 607 56.59 45.16 51.55
CA ALA A 607 57.29 45.70 52.72
C ALA A 607 56.48 45.60 54.01
N ALA A 608 55.15 45.75 53.91
CA ALA A 608 54.20 45.71 55.03
C ALA A 608 53.94 44.31 55.59
N ALA A 609 54.39 43.25 54.90
CA ALA A 609 54.25 41.89 55.41
C ALA A 609 55.09 41.70 56.68
N THR A 610 54.58 40.95 57.65
CA THR A 610 55.19 40.66 58.94
C THR A 610 55.68 39.20 59.01
N PRO A 611 56.82 38.92 59.66
CA PRO A 611 57.33 37.56 59.78
C PRO A 611 56.36 36.71 60.61
N ASP A 612 56.38 35.39 60.37
CA ASP A 612 55.60 34.38 61.07
C ASP A 612 54.06 34.60 61.00
N THR A 613 53.60 35.39 60.03
CA THR A 613 52.19 35.64 59.74
C THR A 613 51.73 34.76 58.57
N ASN A 614 50.57 34.11 58.71
CA ASN A 614 49.98 33.30 57.65
C ASN A 614 49.30 34.19 56.61
N TYR A 615 49.63 33.97 55.34
CA TYR A 615 49.07 34.64 54.17
C TYR A 615 48.38 33.59 53.30
N THR A 616 47.05 33.62 53.24
CA THR A 616 46.26 32.66 52.46
C THR A 616 45.88 33.21 51.08
N VAL A 617 46.35 32.54 50.03
CA VAL A 617 45.99 32.83 48.63
C VAL A 617 44.68 32.14 48.31
N ASN A 618 43.76 32.86 47.66
CA ASN A 618 42.47 32.31 47.25
C ASN A 618 42.44 32.04 45.75
N GLY A 619 42.08 30.83 45.38
CA GLY A 619 41.88 30.37 44.01
C GLY A 619 40.42 30.20 43.70
N THR A 620 40.03 30.54 42.47
CA THR A 620 38.74 30.11 41.91
C THR A 620 38.96 29.56 40.52
N VAL A 621 38.09 28.63 40.13
CA VAL A 621 38.02 28.15 38.75
C VAL A 621 36.58 27.83 38.42
N GLY A 622 36.18 28.08 37.19
CA GLY A 622 34.88 27.70 36.69
C GLY A 622 34.83 27.81 35.19
N GLY A 623 33.81 27.19 34.59
CA GLY A 623 33.61 27.30 33.16
C GLY A 623 32.33 26.68 32.65
N SER A 624 32.16 26.72 31.35
CA SER A 624 30.98 26.20 30.68
C SER A 624 31.29 25.58 29.32
N PHE A 625 30.42 24.66 28.92
CA PHE A 625 30.40 24.01 27.62
C PHE A 625 28.97 23.98 27.10
N LYS A 626 28.72 24.59 25.94
CA LYS A 626 27.42 24.54 25.28
C LYS A 626 27.56 24.23 23.80
N ALA A 627 26.75 23.29 23.30
CA ALA A 627 26.58 23.09 21.87
C ALA A 627 25.26 22.37 21.54
N LYS A 628 24.91 22.38 20.26
CA LYS A 628 23.89 21.52 19.67
C LYS A 628 24.57 20.39 18.90
N ALA A 629 24.21 19.15 19.23
CA ALA A 629 24.58 17.93 18.52
C ALA A 629 23.36 17.38 17.76
N THR A 630 23.52 17.06 16.47
CA THR A 630 22.44 16.52 15.63
C THR A 630 22.93 15.28 14.89
N GLN A 631 22.32 14.12 15.14
CA GLN A 631 22.63 12.90 14.41
C GLN A 631 22.11 13.00 12.96
N VAL A 632 22.94 12.65 12.00
CA VAL A 632 22.63 12.75 10.57
C VAL A 632 21.49 11.82 10.18
N ASP A 633 21.53 10.57 10.66
CA ASP A 633 20.65 9.50 10.19
C ASP A 633 19.23 9.57 10.79
N SER A 634 19.09 9.85 12.10
CA SER A 634 17.78 9.89 12.79
C SER A 634 17.20 11.29 12.93
N GLY A 635 18.01 12.34 12.74
CA GLY A 635 17.64 13.70 13.10
C GLY A 635 17.57 13.96 14.62
N LYS A 636 17.93 12.99 15.47
CA LYS A 636 17.97 13.18 16.94
C LYS A 636 18.90 14.35 17.30
N GLU A 637 18.34 15.32 18.03
CA GLU A 637 19.08 16.50 18.51
C GLU A 637 19.26 16.44 20.03
N ILE A 638 20.49 16.71 20.48
CA ILE A 638 20.82 16.95 21.89
C ILE A 638 21.46 18.33 21.99
N ASN A 639 20.83 19.23 22.73
CA ASN A 639 21.46 20.47 23.14
C ASN A 639 22.06 20.26 24.52
N PHE A 640 23.36 20.42 24.67
CA PHE A 640 24.01 20.34 25.97
C PHE A 640 24.47 21.70 26.45
N ASN A 641 24.33 21.94 27.75
CA ASN A 641 24.82 23.13 28.44
C ASN A 641 25.35 22.74 29.83
N PHE A 642 26.66 22.66 29.96
CA PHE A 642 27.34 22.24 31.16
C PHE A 642 28.01 23.41 31.85
N LYS A 643 27.93 23.43 33.18
CA LYS A 643 28.62 24.39 34.05
C LYS A 643 29.55 23.64 35.00
N TRP A 644 30.73 24.20 35.21
CA TRP A 644 31.77 23.62 36.05
C TRP A 644 32.17 24.63 37.13
N ASN A 645 32.24 24.17 38.38
CA ASN A 645 32.75 24.93 39.52
C ASN A 645 34.04 24.31 40.05
N GLY A 646 34.89 25.11 40.68
CA GLY A 646 36.13 24.65 41.31
C GLY A 646 35.92 24.22 42.75
N LYS A 647 36.60 23.14 43.15
CA LYS A 647 36.68 22.63 44.52
C LYS A 647 38.11 22.20 44.84
N GLN A 648 38.56 22.35 46.08
CA GLN A 648 39.87 21.85 46.50
C GLN A 648 39.89 20.33 46.60
N THR A 649 41.02 19.70 46.25
CA THR A 649 41.17 18.25 46.48
C THR A 649 41.36 17.98 47.97
N ALA A 650 41.01 16.77 48.43
CA ALA A 650 41.25 16.38 49.82
C ALA A 650 42.76 16.30 50.15
N ASP A 651 43.56 15.74 49.22
CA ASP A 651 45.02 15.56 49.37
C ASP A 651 45.81 16.87 49.19
N GLY A 652 45.14 17.93 48.71
CA GLY A 652 45.69 19.26 48.56
C GLY A 652 45.03 20.27 49.49
N ALA A 653 44.25 19.83 50.48
CA ALA A 653 43.54 20.71 51.41
C ALA A 653 44.54 21.54 52.23
N ASP A 654 44.28 22.83 52.35
CA ASP A 654 45.15 23.78 53.07
C ASP A 654 45.34 23.36 54.53
N ALA A 655 46.58 23.37 55.04
CA ALA A 655 46.88 22.82 56.37
C ALA A 655 46.23 23.60 57.52
N ILE A 656 45.84 24.86 57.29
CA ILE A 656 45.09 25.64 58.28
C ILE A 656 43.57 25.56 58.08
N ALA A 657 43.09 24.96 56.98
CA ALA A 657 41.68 24.74 56.67
C ALA A 657 41.40 23.34 56.09
N PRO A 658 41.85 22.23 56.73
CA PRO A 658 41.88 20.90 56.12
C PRO A 658 40.49 20.29 55.81
N ASN A 659 39.42 20.90 56.33
CA ASN A 659 38.04 20.45 56.13
C ASN A 659 37.21 21.38 55.21
N ASP A 660 37.72 22.55 54.81
CA ASP A 660 37.01 23.46 53.89
C ASP A 660 37.46 23.26 52.44
N LEU A 661 36.95 22.20 51.80
CA LEU A 661 37.27 21.92 50.40
C LEU A 661 36.49 22.80 49.42
N SER A 662 35.54 23.62 49.90
CA SER A 662 34.67 24.43 49.04
C SER A 662 35.40 25.63 48.41
N LYS A 663 36.57 25.98 48.95
CA LYS A 663 37.45 27.04 48.48
C LYS A 663 38.78 26.42 48.15
N ILE A 664 39.42 26.88 47.08
CA ILE A 664 40.78 26.48 46.75
C ILE A 664 41.72 27.48 47.44
N THR A 665 42.43 27.07 48.48
CA THR A 665 43.35 27.96 49.20
C THR A 665 44.75 27.40 49.34
N PHE A 666 45.73 28.29 49.54
CA PHE A 666 47.11 27.91 49.85
C PHE A 666 47.73 28.94 50.79
N THR A 667 48.27 28.47 51.92
CA THR A 667 48.77 29.36 52.97
C THR A 667 50.30 29.34 53.06
N LEU A 668 50.92 30.51 52.95
CA LEU A 668 52.36 30.67 53.13
C LEU A 668 52.70 31.71 54.19
N LYS A 669 53.89 31.58 54.77
CA LYS A 669 54.49 32.57 55.68
C LYS A 669 55.96 32.74 55.36
N TYR A 670 56.57 33.81 55.87
CA TYR A 670 58.02 33.94 55.88
C TYR A 670 58.56 34.02 57.30
N ASN A 671 59.67 33.32 57.54
CA ASN A 671 60.27 33.24 58.87
C ASN A 671 61.11 34.48 59.19
N LYS A 672 61.19 34.86 60.46
CA LYS A 672 62.11 35.90 60.93
C LYS A 672 63.57 35.49 60.62
N PRO A 673 64.46 36.41 60.17
CA PRO A 673 65.87 36.08 59.96
C PRO A 673 66.52 35.63 61.28
N ASN A 674 67.07 34.41 61.33
CA ASN A 674 67.87 33.95 62.46
C ASN A 674 69.24 34.64 62.42
N THR A 675 69.50 35.61 63.30
CA THR A 675 70.87 36.00 63.65
C THR A 675 71.48 34.89 64.52
N PRO A 676 72.63 34.29 64.14
CA PRO A 676 73.25 33.24 64.95
C PRO A 676 73.85 33.84 66.23
N VAL A 677 73.49 33.28 67.38
CA VAL A 677 74.11 33.63 68.67
C VAL A 677 75.22 32.62 68.95
N ASN A 678 76.48 33.08 69.00
CA ASN A 678 77.64 32.27 69.38
C ASN A 678 77.82 32.31 70.93
N PRO A 679 78.26 31.24 71.60
CA PRO A 679 78.09 31.08 73.05
C PRO A 679 79.27 31.67 73.84
N THR A 680 78.98 32.25 75.01
CA THR A 680 79.96 32.43 76.09
C THR A 680 79.40 31.86 77.40
N ASN A 681 80.10 30.84 77.90
CA ASN A 681 80.01 30.22 79.22
C ASN A 681 80.86 31.04 80.24
N PRO A 682 80.90 30.74 81.55
CA PRO A 682 79.82 30.53 82.53
C PRO A 682 80.05 31.37 83.83
N THR A 683 79.02 31.56 84.67
CA THR A 683 79.22 31.61 86.14
C THR A 683 78.00 31.02 86.88
N ASN A 684 78.35 30.18 87.84
CA ASN A 684 77.55 29.27 88.67
C ASN A 684 77.15 29.97 90.01
N PRO A 685 76.52 29.33 91.01
CA PRO A 685 75.14 28.83 91.12
C PRO A 685 74.39 29.41 92.34
N THR A 686 73.07 29.19 92.46
CA THR A 686 72.45 28.93 93.77
C THR A 686 71.17 28.10 93.64
N THR A 687 71.07 27.13 94.54
CA THR A 687 70.25 25.91 94.52
C THR A 687 68.97 26.09 95.39
N PRO A 688 68.11 25.07 95.65
CA PRO A 688 66.89 24.72 94.90
C PRO A 688 65.58 24.75 95.71
N GLY A 689 64.43 24.86 95.01
CA GLY A 689 63.10 24.47 95.52
C GLY A 689 62.62 23.18 94.85
N LYS A 690 62.28 22.18 95.65
CA LYS A 690 62.03 20.76 95.32
C LYS A 690 60.62 20.47 94.72
N THR A 691 60.63 19.58 93.70
CA THR A 691 59.69 18.45 93.38
C THR A 691 58.20 18.74 93.14
N THR A 692 57.54 18.18 92.11
CA THR A 692 57.30 16.73 91.94
C THR A 692 56.90 16.37 90.50
N LYS A 693 57.50 15.30 89.95
CA LYS A 693 57.10 14.62 88.70
C LYS A 693 55.91 13.68 88.96
N VAL A 694 54.94 13.65 88.06
CA VAL A 694 54.14 12.44 87.80
C VAL A 694 54.36 12.03 86.35
N VAL A 695 54.94 10.85 86.20
CA VAL A 695 55.08 10.09 84.96
C VAL A 695 53.86 9.19 84.84
N LYS A 696 53.23 9.10 83.66
CA LYS A 696 52.74 7.82 83.14
C LYS A 696 52.43 7.85 81.63
N THR A 697 53.26 7.08 80.91
CA THR A 697 52.95 6.08 79.88
C THR A 697 51.97 6.37 78.74
N VAL A 698 52.53 6.18 77.53
CA VAL A 698 51.90 5.90 76.24
C VAL A 698 50.89 4.73 76.31
N LYS A 699 49.79 4.84 75.56
CA LYS A 699 49.00 3.69 75.08
C LYS A 699 48.54 3.94 73.63
N THR A 700 49.04 3.11 72.73
CA THR A 700 48.56 2.85 71.37
C THR A 700 47.34 1.92 71.40
N GLY A 701 46.45 2.05 70.41
CA GLY A 701 45.24 1.24 70.17
C GLY A 701 44.00 2.00 70.64
N ASP A 702 42.97 2.25 69.83
CA ASP A 702 42.22 1.21 69.18
C ASP A 702 41.35 1.75 68.03
N THR A 703 41.04 0.82 67.14
CA THR A 703 40.11 0.91 66.02
C THR A 703 38.69 1.25 66.46
N THR A 704 37.99 2.12 65.73
CA THR A 704 36.55 2.00 65.34
C THR A 704 36.02 3.29 64.71
N ASN A 705 35.78 3.27 63.40
CA ASN A 705 34.48 3.63 62.81
C ASN A 705 34.49 3.40 61.30
N LEU A 706 34.32 2.14 60.94
CA LEU A 706 34.14 1.66 59.57
C LEU A 706 32.69 1.20 59.45
N LEU A 707 31.74 2.15 59.47
CA LEU A 707 30.31 1.81 59.47
C LEU A 707 29.36 2.93 59.00
N PHE A 708 29.70 3.70 57.96
CA PHE A 708 28.70 4.62 57.38
C PHE A 708 28.60 4.80 55.86
N TYR A 709 29.26 3.99 55.01
CA TYR A 709 28.96 4.00 53.56
C TYR A 709 29.04 2.61 52.92
N LEU A 710 28.09 1.74 53.28
CA LEU A 710 27.75 0.56 52.49
C LEU A 710 26.22 0.47 52.41
N LEU A 711 25.64 1.24 51.49
CA LEU A 711 24.33 0.98 50.93
C LEU A 711 24.14 1.76 49.63
N MET A 712 23.68 1.04 48.61
CA MET A 712 23.18 1.51 47.30
C MET A 712 24.18 1.39 46.13
N ALA A 713 24.62 0.16 45.86
CA ALA A 713 24.94 -0.31 44.52
C ALA A 713 24.19 -1.64 44.27
N GLY A 714 23.55 -1.74 43.10
CA GLY A 714 22.74 -2.87 42.62
C GLY A 714 21.26 -2.46 42.56
N GLY A 715 20.65 -2.11 41.43
CA GLY A 715 20.78 -2.69 40.10
C GLY A 715 19.60 -3.64 39.87
N SER A 716 18.51 -3.17 39.25
CA SER A 716 17.58 -4.04 38.53
C SER A 716 16.73 -3.24 37.54
N ILE A 717 16.84 -3.61 36.28
CA ILE A 717 15.97 -3.24 35.17
C ILE A 717 14.80 -4.24 35.11
N ALA A 718 13.63 -3.70 34.71
CA ALA A 718 12.50 -4.30 34.01
C ALA A 718 11.47 -5.19 34.73
N GLY A 719 10.20 -4.95 34.34
CA GLY A 719 9.22 -6.02 34.16
C GLY A 719 7.81 -5.71 34.63
N ILE A 720 7.02 -5.04 33.79
CA ILE A 720 5.57 -4.88 33.96
C ILE A 720 4.88 -6.26 33.94
N ALA A 721 4.00 -6.48 34.91
CA ALA A 721 3.11 -7.62 35.01
C ALA A 721 1.97 -7.54 33.98
N GLY A 722 1.75 -8.64 33.25
CA GLY A 722 0.55 -8.92 32.47
C GLY A 722 0.13 -10.36 32.73
N ALA A 723 -1.07 -10.54 33.26
CA ALA A 723 -1.61 -11.80 33.75
C ALA A 723 -1.96 -12.80 32.62
N ALA A 724 -1.61 -14.07 32.82
CA ALA A 724 -2.27 -15.21 32.17
C ALA A 724 -2.08 -16.48 33.01
N SER A 725 -3.14 -16.88 33.72
CA SER A 725 -3.23 -18.11 34.48
C SER A 725 -3.69 -19.28 33.59
N TYR A 726 -2.79 -20.25 33.41
CA TYR A 726 -2.96 -21.70 33.56
C TYR A 726 -4.27 -22.37 33.10
N ARG A 727 -4.16 -23.32 32.15
CA ARG A 727 -5.00 -24.53 32.16
C ARG A 727 -4.25 -25.76 31.61
N ARG A 728 -4.27 -26.81 32.43
CA ARG A 728 -3.71 -28.16 32.28
C ARG A 728 -4.05 -28.82 30.94
N ARG A 729 -3.09 -29.60 30.43
CA ARG A 729 -3.33 -30.77 29.56
C ARG A 729 -3.51 -32.02 30.43
N GLU A 730 -4.60 -32.75 30.19
CA GLU A 730 -4.66 -34.21 30.32
C GLU A 730 -5.55 -34.77 29.19
N SER A 731 -5.01 -35.82 28.54
CA SER A 731 -5.67 -36.94 27.84
C SER A 731 -7.01 -36.74 27.10
N ARG A 732 -6.99 -36.79 25.76
CA ARG A 732 -7.36 -37.94 24.91
C ARG A 732 -7.24 -37.57 23.43
#